data_AF-Q814D3-F1
#
_entry.id   AF-Q814D3-F1
#
_cell.length_a   1.000
_cell.length_b   1.000
_cell.length_c   1.000
_cell.angle_alpha   90.00
_cell.angle_beta   90.00
_cell.angle_gamma   90.00
#
_symmetry.space_group_name_H-M   'P 1'
#
loop_
_entity.id
_entity.type
_entity.pdbx_description
1 polymer ?
#
loop_
_entity_poly.entity_id
_entity_poly.type
_entity_poly.pdbx_seq_one_letter_code
_entity_poly.pdbx_strand_id
1 'polypeptide(L)'
;METRYTEHSHFNNWGSTREKEIIRQLLRDTNSVGNINEKFDVLKQQGRNLVRNTDFVKMPYIQSRSKIYTFEATKDSFIPDKKSLFIQSEGYESSTDPNKDFAFLLTETMLQYEQLKVSFWVYPSESNKEMNIRMAYSQGDVVYLGDHDQWNKVSILLDLSAIAKQNNYLYFNMLSSYSIYMTGLEVERYVEETKTYPTSFKQVNDVLTENSSTIQNTKGSIERMIEVAQTYVEKVNTLSYGNIATPYDAKVDPINGKYQIDCSSFANLLIHGIPYDQSRYVKNENVNSKLFFQNLDGYKYRFANEIARYAFEKGYSYKPNSDFSNVEPGDVLFFSWTNREMGGDLAKELRENAFMKIDHVAVFLNKKNESYWSTLQFDNGISSVYYDATNEYMSQCVIAARFPFSSVDSQVQSSNLLYEGDVVRNVSNTTQVYTYTLAEPLKKGKYYSFVFDGNVLTDDCYFVLQVNNKTIYTDYGKKGKYNGITTFYFPYLLDDIADKIAVGIGRSGSTDLNRSAVMNWCMLFEGYERDKTSYVKPAKSFIRNFNLIPSLEADLLTSYAPYYKYAIEGEKMYFNFSLPFNTLRTGNLLLGNIQSDAPKTTQRLPINLIGENYEAINGVLQISWNGDITIVPYNQSVKWRYGLANGCIFKNV
;
A
#
# COMPACT_ATOMS: atom_id res chain seq x y z
N MET A 1 39.22 -31.46 -27.71
CA MET A 1 39.30 -32.32 -26.51
C MET A 1 39.40 -31.37 -25.32
N GLU A 2 38.28 -31.00 -24.70
CA GLU A 2 37.57 -31.77 -23.65
C GLU A 2 38.24 -31.59 -22.27
N THR A 3 37.63 -30.76 -21.39
CA THR A 3 36.84 -31.12 -20.16
C THR A 3 37.75 -31.37 -18.94
N ARG A 4 37.46 -31.08 -17.66
CA ARG A 4 36.38 -30.46 -16.86
C ARG A 4 36.94 -30.29 -15.41
N TYR A 5 36.27 -29.41 -14.63
CA TYR A 5 36.18 -29.21 -13.15
C TYR A 5 36.67 -30.34 -12.19
N THR A 6 37.11 -30.09 -10.94
CA THR A 6 36.30 -29.60 -9.78
C THR A 6 37.09 -29.00 -8.58
N GLU A 7 36.38 -28.18 -7.79
CA GLU A 7 36.74 -27.49 -6.52
C GLU A 7 37.00 -28.41 -5.31
N HIS A 8 37.67 -27.88 -4.28
CA HIS A 8 37.16 -27.88 -2.88
C HIS A 8 37.88 -26.81 -2.02
N SER A 9 37.15 -25.79 -1.56
CA SER A 9 37.50 -25.02 -0.36
C SER A 9 36.32 -25.04 0.62
N HIS A 10 36.57 -25.54 1.82
CA HIS A 10 35.59 -25.63 2.90
C HIS A 10 35.45 -24.27 3.59
N PHE A 11 34.41 -23.52 3.22
CA PHE A 11 33.82 -22.48 4.05
C PHE A 11 32.59 -23.06 4.78
N ASN A 12 32.73 -23.42 6.05
CA ASN A 12 31.58 -23.80 6.87
C ASN A 12 30.94 -22.56 7.52
N ASN A 13 29.81 -22.18 6.91
CA ASN A 13 28.53 -21.75 7.51
C ASN A 13 28.51 -20.91 8.80
N TRP A 14 28.50 -19.59 8.66
CA TRP A 14 27.57 -18.68 9.37
C TRP A 14 27.16 -17.57 8.39
N GLY A 15 25.94 -17.65 7.87
CA GLY A 15 25.34 -16.68 6.94
C GLY A 15 23.97 -17.19 6.55
N SER A 16 22.93 -16.40 6.82
CA SER A 16 21.55 -16.81 6.59
C SER A 16 21.31 -17.05 5.09
N THR A 17 20.37 -17.94 4.75
CA THR A 17 20.01 -18.27 3.35
C THR A 17 19.72 -17.02 2.51
N ARG A 18 19.28 -15.93 3.15
CA ARG A 18 18.98 -14.62 2.55
C ARG A 18 20.21 -13.86 2.02
N GLU A 19 21.35 -13.92 2.71
CA GLU A 19 22.58 -13.23 2.27
C GLU A 19 23.17 -13.90 1.03
N LYS A 20 23.10 -15.23 0.95
CA LYS A 20 23.55 -16.00 -0.21
C LYS A 20 22.66 -15.75 -1.44
N GLU A 21 21.36 -15.52 -1.23
CA GLU A 21 20.40 -15.17 -2.29
C GLU A 21 20.68 -13.77 -2.87
N ILE A 22 20.94 -12.78 -1.99
CA ILE A 22 21.23 -11.39 -2.38
C ILE A 22 22.54 -11.30 -3.17
N ILE A 23 23.58 -12.03 -2.75
CA ILE A 23 24.87 -12.08 -3.45
C ILE A 23 24.71 -12.73 -4.84
N ARG A 24 23.89 -13.78 -4.96
CA ARG A 24 23.59 -14.42 -6.25
C ARG A 24 22.76 -13.53 -7.18
N GLN A 25 21.88 -12.69 -6.63
CA GLN A 25 21.09 -11.73 -7.40
C GLN A 25 21.98 -10.59 -7.92
N LEU A 26 22.86 -10.04 -7.10
CA LEU A 26 23.79 -8.95 -7.46
C LEU A 26 24.83 -9.35 -8.51
N LEU A 27 25.24 -10.63 -8.54
CA LEU A 27 26.17 -11.13 -9.57
C LEU A 27 25.51 -11.33 -10.94
N ARG A 28 24.17 -11.45 -11.00
CA ARG A 28 23.41 -11.64 -12.26
C ARG A 28 23.16 -10.32 -13.02
N ASP A 29 23.22 -9.18 -12.37
CA ASP A 29 22.88 -7.86 -12.94
C ASP A 29 24.13 -7.05 -13.37
N THR A 30 25.17 -7.73 -13.85
CA THR A 30 26.47 -7.13 -14.19
C THR A 30 26.47 -6.42 -15.54
N ASN A 31 26.27 -5.09 -15.55
CA ASN A 31 26.74 -4.19 -16.63
C ASN A 31 26.75 -2.68 -16.24
N SER A 32 27.31 -2.30 -15.09
CA SER A 32 27.83 -0.92 -14.91
C SER A 32 28.83 -0.84 -13.72
N VAL A 33 30.10 -0.59 -14.03
CA VAL A 33 31.26 -0.78 -13.12
C VAL A 33 31.64 0.50 -12.33
N GLY A 34 30.82 1.55 -12.34
CA GLY A 34 31.17 2.84 -11.71
C GLY A 34 30.76 3.01 -10.24
N ASN A 35 29.52 2.66 -9.88
CA ASN A 35 28.92 3.01 -8.58
C ASN A 35 29.00 1.93 -7.50
N ILE A 36 29.61 0.78 -7.81
CA ILE A 36 29.67 -0.36 -6.88
C ILE A 36 30.74 -0.14 -5.82
N ASN A 37 31.86 0.52 -6.12
CA ASN A 37 32.96 0.66 -5.16
C ASN A 37 32.57 1.51 -3.94
N GLU A 38 31.86 2.62 -4.11
CA GLU A 38 31.41 3.45 -2.98
C GLU A 38 30.32 2.77 -2.14
N LYS A 39 29.35 2.07 -2.75
CA LYS A 39 28.32 1.32 -2.01
C LYS A 39 28.87 0.05 -1.34
N PHE A 40 29.88 -0.61 -1.93
CA PHE A 40 30.57 -1.74 -1.29
C PHE A 40 31.41 -1.30 -0.09
N ASP A 41 31.99 -0.10 -0.13
CA ASP A 41 32.80 0.41 0.98
C ASP A 41 31.93 0.88 2.15
N VAL A 42 30.76 1.47 1.90
CA VAL A 42 29.79 1.83 2.96
C VAL A 42 29.19 0.59 3.64
N LEU A 43 28.82 -0.45 2.88
CA LEU A 43 28.32 -1.72 3.44
C LEU A 43 29.41 -2.56 4.12
N LYS A 44 30.69 -2.38 3.77
CA LYS A 44 31.82 -2.98 4.50
C LYS A 44 32.08 -2.30 5.84
N GLN A 45 31.67 -1.05 6.04
CA GLN A 45 31.99 -0.28 7.25
C GLN A 45 30.91 -0.39 8.35
N GLN A 46 29.67 -0.76 8.01
CA GLN A 46 28.59 -0.97 8.97
C GLN A 46 28.75 -2.28 9.74
N GLY A 47 28.61 -2.24 11.08
CA GLY A 47 28.62 -3.42 11.97
C GLY A 47 29.99 -4.03 12.24
N ARG A 48 31.10 -3.39 11.82
CA ARG A 48 32.45 -3.81 12.19
C ARG A 48 32.88 -3.16 13.49
N ASN A 49 33.25 -4.00 14.46
CA ASN A 49 33.89 -3.54 15.68
C ASN A 49 35.29 -3.01 15.36
N LEU A 50 35.55 -1.75 15.70
CA LEU A 50 36.79 -1.03 15.47
C LEU A 50 37.87 -1.37 16.50
N VAL A 51 37.57 -2.21 17.50
CA VAL A 51 38.55 -2.73 18.45
C VAL A 51 38.82 -4.21 18.14
N ARG A 52 40.10 -4.59 18.09
CA ARG A 52 40.52 -5.99 17.91
C ARG A 52 40.49 -6.75 19.24
N ASN A 53 40.22 -8.05 19.19
CA ASN A 53 40.27 -8.95 20.35
C ASN A 53 39.31 -8.57 21.49
N THR A 54 38.08 -8.18 21.15
CA THR A 54 37.03 -7.78 22.12
C THR A 54 36.34 -8.95 22.81
N ASP A 55 36.73 -10.19 22.47
CA ASP A 55 36.45 -11.39 23.25
C ASP A 55 37.41 -11.57 24.44
N PHE A 56 38.46 -10.74 24.50
CA PHE A 56 39.54 -10.73 25.49
C PHE A 56 40.27 -12.07 25.64
N VAL A 57 40.12 -13.01 24.70
CA VAL A 57 40.88 -14.27 24.67
C VAL A 57 42.37 -13.96 24.48
N LYS A 58 42.65 -12.96 23.64
CA LYS A 58 43.93 -12.23 23.57
C LYS A 58 43.70 -10.80 24.03
N MET A 59 44.70 -10.18 24.65
CA MET A 59 44.59 -8.78 25.04
C MET A 59 44.41 -7.89 23.79
N PRO A 60 43.47 -6.93 23.81
CA PRO A 60 43.44 -5.85 22.83
C PRO A 60 44.68 -4.97 23.00
N TYR A 61 44.98 -4.15 21.99
CA TYR A 61 46.07 -3.19 22.12
C TYR A 61 45.61 -2.03 23.03
N ILE A 62 46.13 -2.03 24.25
CA ILE A 62 45.88 -1.00 25.25
C ILE A 62 47.16 -0.22 25.49
N GLN A 63 47.08 1.11 25.39
CA GLN A 63 48.17 2.00 25.74
C GLN A 63 47.78 2.81 26.98
N SER A 64 48.38 2.50 28.13
CA SER A 64 48.25 3.35 29.31
C SER A 64 49.19 4.54 29.23
N ARG A 65 48.69 5.73 29.55
CA ARG A 65 49.52 6.94 29.74
C ARG A 65 49.83 7.22 31.20
N SER A 66 49.37 6.36 32.11
CA SER A 66 49.63 6.44 33.54
C SER A 66 50.01 5.09 34.13
N LYS A 67 50.87 5.11 35.15
CA LYS A 67 51.28 3.89 35.85
C LYS A 67 50.23 3.38 36.84
N ILE A 68 49.15 4.12 37.05
CA ILE A 68 48.06 3.76 37.97
C ILE A 68 47.18 2.63 37.44
N TYR A 69 47.23 2.33 36.14
CA TYR A 69 46.37 1.33 35.51
C TYR A 69 47.05 -0.02 35.35
N THR A 70 46.34 -1.07 35.80
CA THR A 70 46.68 -2.47 35.55
C THR A 70 45.57 -3.14 34.74
N PHE A 71 45.94 -4.04 33.82
CA PHE A 71 45.01 -4.72 32.92
C PHE A 71 45.26 -6.22 32.91
N GLU A 72 44.19 -7.03 33.01
CA GLU A 72 44.28 -8.50 32.94
C GLU A 72 43.06 -9.09 32.23
N ALA A 73 43.25 -10.11 31.38
CA ALA A 73 42.14 -10.86 30.79
C ALA A 73 41.75 -12.07 31.66
N THR A 74 40.60 -12.00 32.32
CA THR A 74 40.13 -12.97 33.31
C THR A 74 39.05 -13.90 32.77
N LYS A 75 38.85 -15.06 33.40
CA LYS A 75 37.79 -16.02 33.05
C LYS A 75 36.39 -15.62 33.55
N ASP A 76 36.28 -14.51 34.26
CA ASP A 76 35.06 -14.06 34.92
C ASP A 76 34.15 -13.31 33.93
N SER A 77 33.56 -14.05 32.97
CA SER A 77 32.77 -13.46 31.88
C SER A 77 31.28 -13.69 32.03
N PHE A 78 30.51 -12.60 31.87
CA PHE A 78 29.06 -12.61 31.69
C PHE A 78 28.62 -13.34 30.41
N ILE A 79 29.46 -13.33 29.37
CA ILE A 79 29.14 -13.92 28.07
C ILE A 79 29.81 -15.30 27.98
N PRO A 80 29.06 -16.38 27.71
CA PRO A 80 29.62 -17.71 27.53
C PRO A 80 30.76 -17.71 26.49
N ASP A 81 31.83 -18.45 26.77
CA ASP A 81 33.01 -18.63 25.91
C ASP A 81 33.87 -17.38 25.62
N LYS A 82 33.65 -16.28 26.36
CA LYS A 82 34.51 -15.08 26.31
C LYS A 82 35.26 -14.88 27.63
N LYS A 83 36.27 -14.00 27.61
CA LYS A 83 36.92 -13.48 28.81
C LYS A 83 36.40 -12.07 29.12
N SER A 84 36.65 -11.59 30.33
CA SER A 84 36.46 -10.18 30.69
C SER A 84 37.81 -9.51 30.82
N LEU A 85 37.87 -8.21 30.51
CA LEU A 85 39.01 -7.38 30.80
C LEU A 85 38.86 -6.80 32.20
N PHE A 86 39.68 -7.25 33.14
CA PHE A 86 39.87 -6.60 34.42
C PHE A 86 40.73 -5.35 34.25
N ILE A 87 40.27 -4.23 34.79
CA ILE A 87 40.96 -2.94 34.78
C ILE A 87 40.97 -2.42 36.22
N GLN A 88 42.14 -2.10 36.74
CA GLN A 88 42.29 -1.52 38.07
C GLN A 88 43.03 -0.19 37.98
N SER A 89 42.48 0.84 38.62
CA SER A 89 43.10 2.13 38.86
C SER A 89 43.46 2.23 40.34
N GLU A 90 44.76 2.35 40.67
CA GLU A 90 45.25 2.48 42.05
C GLU A 90 46.07 3.77 42.23
N GLY A 91 45.76 4.54 43.28
CA GLY A 91 46.45 5.79 43.58
C GLY A 91 46.12 6.92 42.59
N TYR A 92 44.92 6.91 42.00
CA TYR A 92 44.47 7.96 41.08
C TYR A 92 44.56 9.34 41.71
N GLU A 93 44.15 9.47 42.98
CA GLU A 93 44.07 10.73 43.72
C GLU A 93 45.47 11.31 44.03
N SER A 94 46.45 10.44 44.29
CA SER A 94 47.83 10.83 44.65
C SER A 94 48.79 10.88 43.45
N SER A 95 48.40 10.36 42.29
CA SER A 95 49.24 10.30 41.10
C SER A 95 49.57 11.70 40.56
N THR A 96 50.84 11.91 40.22
CA THR A 96 51.35 13.12 39.56
C THR A 96 51.43 12.97 38.03
N ASP A 97 50.92 11.87 37.47
CA ASP A 97 50.97 11.64 36.03
C ASP A 97 50.14 12.71 35.31
N PRO A 98 50.70 13.36 34.27
CA PRO A 98 50.02 14.47 33.58
C PRO A 98 48.79 14.01 32.78
N ASN A 99 48.66 12.72 32.46
CA ASN A 99 47.50 12.14 31.81
C ASN A 99 47.11 10.84 32.52
N LYS A 100 45.98 10.84 33.22
CA LYS A 100 45.48 9.68 33.98
C LYS A 100 44.46 8.85 33.19
N ASP A 101 44.83 8.48 31.97
CA ASP A 101 43.96 7.69 31.08
C ASP A 101 44.72 6.56 30.37
N PHE A 102 43.96 5.67 29.77
CA PHE A 102 44.44 4.62 28.88
C PHE A 102 43.63 4.63 27.59
N ALA A 103 44.18 4.11 26.50
CA ALA A 103 43.50 4.06 25.22
C ALA A 103 43.44 2.66 24.64
N PHE A 104 42.32 2.35 24.00
CA PHE A 104 42.26 1.30 22.99
C PHE A 104 42.66 1.87 21.64
N LEU A 105 43.52 1.16 20.92
CA LEU A 105 43.83 1.47 19.54
C LEU A 105 42.71 0.95 18.63
N LEU A 106 42.06 1.87 17.94
CA LEU A 106 41.08 1.54 16.91
C LEU A 106 41.79 1.05 15.65
N THR A 107 41.16 0.13 14.92
CA THR A 107 41.68 -0.41 13.67
C THR A 107 41.78 0.61 12.56
N GLU A 108 41.11 1.75 12.72
CA GLU A 108 40.95 2.79 11.70
C GLU A 108 41.06 4.18 12.32
N THR A 109 41.45 5.16 11.51
CA THR A 109 41.52 6.58 11.91
C THR A 109 40.16 7.24 11.78
N MET A 110 39.80 8.04 12.79
CA MET A 110 38.53 8.75 12.88
C MET A 110 38.66 10.21 12.43
N LEU A 111 37.58 10.72 11.84
CA LEU A 111 37.48 12.03 11.21
C LEU A 111 36.57 12.97 12.02
N GLN A 112 36.79 14.28 11.86
CA GLN A 112 36.12 15.33 12.65
C GLN A 112 34.61 15.48 12.41
N TYR A 113 34.02 14.67 11.53
CA TYR A 113 32.60 14.74 11.18
C TYR A 113 31.89 13.39 11.39
N GLU A 114 32.61 12.40 11.92
CA GLU A 114 32.04 11.09 12.22
C GLU A 114 31.41 11.09 13.62
N GLN A 115 30.46 10.19 13.84
CA GLN A 115 29.99 9.86 15.18
C GLN A 115 30.45 8.43 15.51
N LEU A 116 30.76 8.20 16.79
CA LEU A 116 31.18 6.89 17.27
C LEU A 116 30.21 6.37 18.31
N LYS A 117 29.67 5.18 18.08
CA LYS A 117 28.92 4.47 19.10
C LYS A 117 29.86 3.53 19.85
N VAL A 118 29.91 3.71 21.17
CA VAL A 118 30.71 2.91 22.08
C VAL A 118 29.77 2.21 23.05
N SER A 119 29.83 0.89 23.14
CA SER A 119 29.03 0.14 24.11
C SER A 119 29.81 -1.03 24.71
N PHE A 120 29.53 -1.33 25.97
CA PHE A 120 30.13 -2.45 26.69
C PHE A 120 29.31 -2.81 27.93
N TRP A 121 29.55 -4.00 28.47
CA TRP A 121 29.07 -4.40 29.78
C TRP A 121 30.19 -4.22 30.81
N VAL A 122 29.84 -3.72 31.99
CA VAL A 122 30.78 -3.44 33.08
C VAL A 122 30.27 -3.95 34.42
N TYR A 123 31.18 -4.49 35.23
CA TYR A 123 30.94 -4.90 36.61
C TYR A 123 31.91 -4.12 37.52
N PRO A 124 31.47 -3.03 38.15
CA PRO A 124 32.35 -2.20 38.98
C PRO A 124 32.51 -2.77 40.39
N SER A 125 33.68 -2.56 41.01
CA SER A 125 33.93 -2.97 42.40
C SER A 125 33.20 -2.11 43.44
N GLU A 126 32.69 -0.95 43.04
CA GLU A 126 31.98 0.01 43.88
C GLU A 126 30.86 0.69 43.08
N SER A 127 29.71 0.97 43.73
CA SER A 127 28.63 1.75 43.12
C SER A 127 29.04 3.20 42.92
N ASN A 128 28.31 3.89 42.05
CA ASN A 128 28.44 5.32 41.79
C ASN A 128 29.79 5.78 41.24
N LYS A 129 30.49 4.90 40.51
CA LYS A 129 31.72 5.27 39.81
C LYS A 129 31.41 5.81 38.42
N GLU A 130 32.24 6.76 38.01
CA GLU A 130 32.15 7.43 36.72
C GLU A 130 33.38 7.17 35.88
N MET A 131 33.25 7.29 34.57
CA MET A 131 34.35 7.16 33.63
C MET A 131 34.18 8.17 32.51
N ASN A 132 35.24 8.89 32.15
CA ASN A 132 35.24 9.73 30.96
C ASN A 132 35.75 8.93 29.75
N ILE A 133 34.98 8.94 28.66
CA ILE A 133 35.30 8.26 27.42
C ILE A 133 35.38 9.30 26.30
N ARG A 134 36.51 9.32 25.58
CA ARG A 134 36.79 10.35 24.58
C ARG A 134 37.72 9.88 23.48
N MET A 135 37.66 10.52 22.32
CA MET A 135 38.72 10.40 21.33
C MET A 135 39.90 11.32 21.71
N ALA A 136 41.09 11.07 21.17
CA ALA A 136 42.18 12.03 21.33
C ALA A 136 41.74 13.40 20.79
N TYR A 137 42.14 14.47 21.48
CA TYR A 137 41.80 15.85 21.13
C TYR A 137 40.30 16.23 21.21
N SER A 138 39.45 15.42 21.86
CA SER A 138 38.12 15.84 22.32
C SER A 138 37.98 15.81 23.84
N GLN A 139 36.92 16.43 24.35
CA GLN A 139 36.53 16.42 25.77
C GLN A 139 35.83 15.10 26.15
N GLY A 140 35.06 14.53 25.21
CA GLY A 140 34.26 13.31 25.40
C GLY A 140 33.18 13.43 26.46
N ASP A 141 32.64 12.29 26.87
CA ASP A 141 31.48 12.20 27.75
C ASP A 141 31.81 11.45 29.04
N VAL A 142 31.23 11.90 30.15
CA VAL A 142 31.30 11.19 31.44
C VAL A 142 30.12 10.24 31.53
N VAL A 143 30.40 8.95 31.78
CA VAL A 143 29.41 7.89 31.93
C VAL A 143 29.37 7.36 33.34
N TYR A 144 28.17 7.08 33.81
CA TYR A 144 27.91 6.39 35.07
C TYR A 144 27.99 4.88 34.87
N LEU A 145 28.74 4.17 35.72
CA LEU A 145 29.02 2.73 35.54
C LEU A 145 27.98 1.79 36.16
N GLY A 146 26.96 2.31 36.85
CA GLY A 146 25.94 1.49 37.51
C GLY A 146 26.27 1.15 38.96
N ASP A 147 25.50 0.23 39.53
CA ASP A 147 25.75 -0.28 40.87
C ASP A 147 26.81 -1.40 40.86
N HIS A 148 27.52 -1.56 41.98
CA HIS A 148 28.34 -2.76 42.22
C HIS A 148 27.50 -4.04 42.30
N ASP A 149 28.19 -5.17 42.29
CA ASP A 149 27.64 -6.53 42.38
C ASP A 149 26.76 -7.01 41.21
N GLN A 150 26.65 -6.21 40.13
CA GLN A 150 25.93 -6.60 38.93
C GLN A 150 26.59 -6.10 37.63
N TRP A 151 26.25 -6.74 36.51
CA TRP A 151 26.66 -6.30 35.18
C TRP A 151 25.75 -5.18 34.68
N ASN A 152 26.34 -4.03 34.38
CA ASN A 152 25.66 -2.84 33.86
C ASN A 152 26.02 -2.62 32.40
N LYS A 153 25.07 -2.20 31.57
CA LYS A 153 25.33 -1.86 30.17
C LYS A 153 25.59 -0.37 30.03
N VAL A 154 26.74 -0.01 29.47
CA VAL A 154 27.08 1.36 29.08
C VAL A 154 26.97 1.48 27.57
N SER A 155 26.32 2.53 27.08
CA SER A 155 26.23 2.84 25.65
C SER A 155 26.19 4.35 25.46
N ILE A 156 27.13 4.88 24.69
CA ILE A 156 27.22 6.31 24.38
C ILE A 156 27.46 6.55 22.90
N LEU A 157 27.10 7.76 22.47
CA LEU A 157 27.38 8.28 21.15
C LEU A 157 28.32 9.47 21.29
N LEU A 158 29.55 9.32 20.84
CA LEU A 158 30.55 10.38 20.85
C LEU A 158 30.44 11.21 19.58
N ASP A 159 30.14 12.50 19.73
CA ASP A 159 30.27 13.48 18.65
C ASP A 159 31.73 13.89 18.47
N LEU A 160 32.27 13.69 17.25
CA LEU A 160 33.65 14.01 16.93
C LEU A 160 33.81 15.38 16.26
N SER A 161 32.74 16.18 16.17
CA SER A 161 32.75 17.55 15.61
C SER A 161 33.85 18.46 16.19
N ALA A 162 34.25 18.21 17.44
CA ALA A 162 35.23 19.01 18.17
C ALA A 162 36.66 18.42 18.19
N ILE A 163 36.97 17.30 17.53
CA ILE A 163 38.34 16.77 17.54
C ILE A 163 39.27 17.70 16.73
N ALA A 164 40.37 18.14 17.35
CA ALA A 164 41.30 19.04 16.68
C ALA A 164 42.18 18.36 15.61
N LYS A 165 42.33 17.03 15.67
CA LYS A 165 43.15 16.21 14.75
C LYS A 165 42.58 14.80 14.61
N GLN A 166 42.63 14.27 13.38
CA GLN A 166 42.29 12.88 13.09
C GLN A 166 43.21 11.92 13.88
N ASN A 167 42.64 10.89 14.48
CA ASN A 167 43.38 9.91 15.28
C ASN A 167 42.58 8.60 15.46
N ASN A 168 43.21 7.58 16.02
CA ASN A 168 42.62 6.26 16.25
C ASN A 168 42.74 5.79 17.70
N TYR A 169 42.78 6.71 18.67
CA TYR A 169 42.88 6.38 20.09
C TYR A 169 41.59 6.76 20.82
N LEU A 170 40.88 5.74 21.32
CA LEU A 170 39.72 5.90 22.19
C LEU A 170 40.19 5.80 23.65
N TYR A 171 40.22 6.94 24.34
CA TYR A 171 40.66 7.08 25.72
C TYR A 171 39.53 6.83 26.72
N PHE A 172 39.91 6.18 27.82
CA PHE A 172 39.11 5.92 28.99
C PHE A 172 39.86 6.47 30.21
N ASN A 173 39.16 7.25 31.03
CA ASN A 173 39.66 7.77 32.30
C ASN A 173 38.69 7.40 33.41
N MET A 174 39.15 6.65 34.41
CA MET A 174 38.31 6.20 35.52
C MET A 174 37.98 7.31 36.53
N LEU A 175 38.62 8.48 36.50
CA LEU A 175 38.33 9.63 37.38
C LEU A 175 38.53 9.42 38.90
N SER A 176 38.77 8.20 39.37
CA SER A 176 39.13 7.84 40.75
C SER A 176 39.78 6.46 40.81
N SER A 177 40.23 6.04 42.00
CA SER A 177 40.71 4.67 42.24
C SER A 177 39.53 3.70 42.42
N TYR A 178 39.47 2.64 41.61
CA TYR A 178 38.57 1.48 41.71
C TYR A 178 38.94 0.43 40.66
N SER A 179 38.24 -0.70 40.64
CA SER A 179 38.41 -1.74 39.63
C SER A 179 37.11 -2.10 38.93
N ILE A 180 37.21 -2.59 37.69
CA ILE A 180 36.07 -3.05 36.90
C ILE A 180 36.42 -4.34 36.16
N TYR A 181 35.39 -5.14 35.85
CA TYR A 181 35.43 -6.09 34.74
C TYR A 181 34.65 -5.52 33.57
N MET A 182 35.20 -5.56 32.37
CA MET A 182 34.58 -5.11 31.13
C MET A 182 34.43 -6.27 30.15
N THR A 183 33.27 -6.43 29.53
CA THR A 183 33.07 -7.41 28.44
C THR A 183 32.20 -6.83 27.32
N GLY A 184 32.27 -7.45 26.14
CA GLY A 184 31.45 -7.05 24.99
C GLY A 184 31.70 -5.63 24.50
N LEU A 185 32.96 -5.16 24.52
CA LEU A 185 33.30 -3.84 24.00
C LEU A 185 33.05 -3.78 22.49
N GLU A 186 32.12 -2.94 22.08
CA GLU A 186 31.75 -2.66 20.71
C GLU A 186 31.97 -1.17 20.44
N VAL A 187 32.88 -0.89 19.50
CA VAL A 187 33.11 0.47 18.99
C VAL A 187 32.82 0.45 17.50
N GLU A 188 31.84 1.22 17.05
CA GLU A 188 31.46 1.26 15.65
C GLU A 188 31.29 2.71 15.19
N ARG A 189 31.57 2.97 13.89
CA ARG A 189 31.14 4.22 13.27
C ARG A 189 29.63 4.25 13.33
N TYR A 190 29.09 5.24 14.03
CA TYR A 190 27.68 5.54 13.96
C TYR A 190 27.44 6.26 12.64
N VAL A 191 27.01 5.47 11.67
CA VAL A 191 26.28 5.99 10.53
C VAL A 191 24.84 5.98 11.02
N GLU A 192 24.28 7.15 11.32
CA GLU A 192 22.82 7.26 11.29
C GLU A 192 22.41 6.59 9.99
N GLU A 193 21.52 5.60 10.00
CA GLU A 193 21.02 5.07 8.74
C GLU A 193 20.43 6.26 7.97
N THR A 194 21.25 6.88 7.12
CA THR A 194 20.77 7.55 5.95
C THR A 194 20.27 6.40 5.11
N LYS A 195 19.07 5.92 5.45
CA LYS A 195 18.14 5.45 4.45
C LYS A 195 18.27 6.51 3.38
N THR A 196 18.93 6.16 2.29
CA THR A 196 18.98 7.02 1.12
C THR A 196 17.56 7.02 0.64
N TYR A 197 16.80 7.98 1.17
CA TYR A 197 15.40 8.13 0.87
C TYR A 197 15.30 8.28 -0.64
N PRO A 198 14.42 7.53 -1.32
CA PRO A 198 14.22 7.73 -2.74
C PRO A 198 13.90 9.21 -2.97
N THR A 199 14.79 9.93 -3.67
CA THR A 199 14.58 11.33 -4.07
C THR A 199 13.68 11.42 -5.30
N SER A 200 13.35 10.27 -5.90
CA SER A 200 12.45 10.15 -7.04
C SER A 200 11.73 8.80 -7.04
N PHE A 201 10.58 8.79 -7.73
CA PHE A 201 9.74 7.62 -7.93
C PHE A 201 10.43 6.39 -8.55
N LYS A 202 11.51 6.60 -9.30
CA LYS A 202 12.28 5.51 -9.94
C LYS A 202 13.01 4.64 -8.91
N GLN A 203 13.27 5.17 -7.72
CA GLN A 203 14.03 4.50 -6.65
C GLN A 203 13.13 3.78 -5.62
N VAL A 204 11.81 3.94 -5.71
CA VAL A 204 10.83 3.43 -4.71
C VAL A 204 10.59 1.92 -4.87
N ASN A 205 10.66 1.40 -6.10
CA ASN A 205 10.33 -0.01 -6.40
C ASN A 205 11.36 -1.02 -5.87
N ASP A 206 12.55 -0.57 -5.47
CA ASP A 206 13.66 -1.45 -5.06
C ASP A 206 13.68 -1.70 -3.53
N VAL A 207 12.80 -1.05 -2.74
CA VAL A 207 12.94 -0.93 -1.27
C VAL A 207 11.66 -1.32 -0.49
N LEU A 208 10.56 -1.70 -1.14
CA LEU A 208 9.33 -2.05 -0.42
C LEU A 208 9.53 -3.33 0.43
N THR A 209 9.34 -3.20 1.75
CA THR A 209 9.55 -4.27 2.74
C THR A 209 8.34 -5.19 2.95
N GLU A 210 7.12 -4.75 2.62
CA GLU A 210 5.90 -5.57 2.64
C GLU A 210 4.96 -5.18 1.49
N ASN A 211 4.14 -6.12 1.02
CA ASN A 211 3.22 -5.89 -0.08
C ASN A 211 1.93 -5.25 0.45
N SER A 212 1.77 -3.93 0.27
CA SER A 212 0.56 -3.18 0.68
C SER A 212 -0.76 -3.75 0.15
N SER A 213 -0.70 -4.60 -0.90
CA SER A 213 -1.84 -5.31 -1.46
C SER A 213 -2.52 -6.29 -0.49
N THR A 214 -1.91 -6.59 0.67
CA THR A 214 -2.50 -7.46 1.69
C THR A 214 -3.40 -6.71 2.68
N ILE A 215 -3.29 -5.38 2.76
CA ILE A 215 -4.12 -4.57 3.65
C ILE A 215 -5.44 -4.26 2.93
N GLN A 216 -6.56 -4.62 3.53
CA GLN A 216 -7.90 -4.33 3.04
C GLN A 216 -8.77 -3.77 4.17
N ASN A 217 -9.10 -2.48 4.07
CA ASN A 217 -10.00 -1.80 5.00
C ASN A 217 -11.45 -2.18 4.68
N THR A 218 -12.28 -2.51 5.67
CA THR A 218 -13.67 -2.93 5.45
C THR A 218 -14.59 -1.77 5.08
N LYS A 219 -15.77 -2.06 4.49
CA LYS A 219 -16.82 -1.06 4.23
C LYS A 219 -17.10 -0.18 5.46
N GLY A 220 -17.34 -0.80 6.61
CA GLY A 220 -17.63 -0.06 7.84
C GLY A 220 -16.48 0.85 8.33
N SER A 221 -15.22 0.47 8.06
CA SER A 221 -14.08 1.33 8.43
C SER A 221 -14.03 2.60 7.57
N ILE A 222 -14.36 2.48 6.28
CA ILE A 222 -14.44 3.62 5.36
C ILE A 222 -15.63 4.51 5.71
N GLU A 223 -16.78 3.94 6.04
CA GLU A 223 -17.95 4.71 6.51
C GLU A 223 -17.61 5.55 7.74
N ARG A 224 -16.96 4.96 8.74
CA ARG A 224 -16.52 5.69 9.94
C ARG A 224 -15.50 6.78 9.64
N MET A 225 -14.61 6.56 8.68
CA MET A 225 -13.65 7.59 8.26
C MET A 225 -14.37 8.78 7.63
N ILE A 226 -15.38 8.52 6.80
CA ILE A 226 -16.24 9.56 6.21
C ILE A 226 -17.03 10.28 7.31
N GLU A 227 -17.56 9.58 8.32
CA GLU A 227 -18.22 10.20 9.47
C GLU A 227 -17.28 11.13 10.25
N VAL A 228 -16.02 10.74 10.46
CA VAL A 228 -15.00 11.62 11.06
C VAL A 228 -14.82 12.88 10.21
N ALA A 229 -14.61 12.72 8.90
CA ALA A 229 -14.47 13.84 7.97
C ALA A 229 -15.68 14.79 8.02
N GLN A 230 -16.88 14.23 8.15
CA GLN A 230 -18.11 14.99 8.21
C GLN A 230 -18.17 15.95 9.41
N THR A 231 -17.64 15.55 10.57
CA THR A 231 -17.64 16.43 11.75
C THR A 231 -16.86 17.74 11.52
N TYR A 232 -15.88 17.74 10.60
CA TYR A 232 -15.16 18.94 10.21
C TYR A 232 -15.93 19.77 9.18
N VAL A 233 -16.69 19.15 8.29
CA VAL A 233 -17.58 19.85 7.34
C VAL A 233 -18.62 20.68 8.07
N GLU A 234 -19.22 20.12 9.12
CA GLU A 234 -20.19 20.83 9.97
C GLU A 234 -19.60 22.04 10.70
N LYS A 235 -18.27 22.08 10.82
CA LYS A 235 -17.49 23.14 11.48
C LYS A 235 -16.65 23.94 10.49
N VAL A 236 -16.84 23.79 9.19
CA VAL A 236 -16.02 24.47 8.17
C VAL A 236 -16.04 25.99 8.32
N ASN A 237 -17.15 26.57 8.79
CA ASN A 237 -17.28 28.01 9.04
C ASN A 237 -16.42 28.52 10.21
N THR A 238 -16.07 27.65 11.17
CA THR A 238 -15.17 27.97 12.29
C THR A 238 -13.71 27.62 12.00
N LEU A 239 -13.43 27.05 10.84
CA LEU A 239 -12.10 26.63 10.40
C LEU A 239 -11.56 27.60 9.33
N SER A 240 -10.25 27.77 9.31
CA SER A 240 -9.49 28.45 8.26
C SER A 240 -8.27 27.61 7.89
N TYR A 241 -7.81 27.75 6.64
CA TYR A 241 -6.61 27.05 6.23
C TYR A 241 -5.37 27.68 6.87
N GLY A 242 -4.52 26.87 7.47
CA GLY A 242 -3.26 27.30 8.07
C GLY A 242 -2.58 26.20 8.89
N ASN A 243 -1.28 26.35 9.13
CA ASN A 243 -0.42 25.30 9.68
C ASN A 243 0.33 25.70 10.97
N ILE A 244 -0.06 26.81 11.62
CA ILE A 244 0.68 27.33 12.81
C ILE A 244 -0.06 27.12 14.15
N ALA A 245 -1.36 26.81 14.12
CA ALA A 245 -2.19 26.62 15.31
C ALA A 245 -3.21 25.49 15.13
N THR A 246 -2.72 24.33 14.68
CA THR A 246 -3.53 23.14 14.40
C THR A 246 -3.62 22.22 15.62
N PRO A 247 -4.44 21.14 15.60
CA PRO A 247 -4.61 20.24 16.74
C PRO A 247 -3.33 19.48 17.11
N TYR A 248 -2.31 19.51 16.28
CA TYR A 248 -1.02 18.88 16.58
C TYR A 248 0.07 19.89 16.98
N ASP A 249 -0.24 21.19 17.01
CA ASP A 249 0.70 22.24 17.45
C ASP A 249 0.64 22.46 18.96
N ALA A 250 1.70 23.03 19.53
CA ALA A 250 1.74 23.33 20.97
C ALA A 250 0.57 24.24 21.41
N LYS A 251 0.12 25.15 20.54
CA LYS A 251 -1.02 26.05 20.77
C LYS A 251 -2.07 25.86 19.67
N VAL A 252 -3.34 25.92 20.06
CA VAL A 252 -4.50 25.72 19.15
C VAL A 252 -5.44 26.94 19.22
N ASP A 253 -4.88 28.13 19.47
CA ASP A 253 -5.69 29.35 19.63
C ASP A 253 -6.31 29.78 18.29
N PRO A 254 -7.58 30.25 18.27
CA PRO A 254 -8.18 30.80 17.07
C PRO A 254 -7.39 32.01 16.53
N ILE A 255 -7.13 32.01 15.23
CA ILE A 255 -6.51 33.13 14.51
C ILE A 255 -7.62 33.84 13.73
N ASN A 256 -7.81 35.13 14.01
CA ASN A 256 -8.91 35.94 13.46
C ASN A 256 -10.30 35.30 13.71
N GLY A 257 -10.49 34.71 14.88
CA GLY A 257 -11.76 34.09 15.29
C GLY A 257 -12.04 32.72 14.67
N LYS A 258 -11.08 32.12 13.95
CA LYS A 258 -11.20 30.78 13.36
C LYS A 258 -10.03 29.89 13.75
N TYR A 259 -10.29 28.61 13.98
CA TYR A 259 -9.25 27.62 14.21
C TYR A 259 -8.55 27.26 12.90
N GLN A 260 -7.23 27.06 12.94
CA GLN A 260 -6.47 26.69 11.75
C GLN A 260 -6.37 25.19 11.57
N ILE A 261 -6.49 24.72 10.33
CA ILE A 261 -6.25 23.34 9.91
C ILE A 261 -5.53 23.33 8.55
N ASP A 262 -4.64 22.37 8.33
CA ASP A 262 -4.03 22.13 7.01
C ASP A 262 -4.32 20.72 6.50
N CYS A 263 -3.92 20.45 5.25
CA CYS A 263 -4.14 19.17 4.56
C CYS A 263 -3.62 17.98 5.37
N SER A 264 -2.41 18.09 5.91
CA SER A 264 -1.74 17.04 6.68
C SER A 264 -2.31 16.84 8.09
N SER A 265 -2.80 17.90 8.71
CA SER A 265 -3.46 17.87 10.00
C SER A 265 -4.76 17.11 9.88
N PHE A 266 -5.53 17.44 8.84
CA PHE A 266 -6.78 16.78 8.53
C PHE A 266 -6.55 15.30 8.18
N ALA A 267 -5.55 14.99 7.36
CA ALA A 267 -5.19 13.60 7.07
C ALA A 267 -4.82 12.81 8.34
N ASN A 268 -4.02 13.38 9.25
CA ASN A 268 -3.72 12.73 10.54
C ASN A 268 -4.98 12.50 11.39
N LEU A 269 -5.90 13.47 11.46
CA LEU A 269 -7.18 13.32 12.16
C LEU A 269 -8.01 12.17 11.57
N LEU A 270 -8.01 11.99 10.24
CA LEU A 270 -8.67 10.86 9.58
C LEU A 270 -7.97 9.52 9.83
N ILE A 271 -6.63 9.48 9.74
CA ILE A 271 -5.81 8.27 10.00
C ILE A 271 -6.05 7.74 11.41
N HIS A 272 -6.23 8.64 12.39
CA HIS A 272 -6.48 8.32 13.80
C HIS A 272 -7.97 8.23 14.18
N GLY A 273 -8.87 8.56 13.26
CA GLY A 273 -10.32 8.57 13.48
C GLY A 273 -10.75 9.54 14.58
N ILE A 274 -10.21 10.76 14.59
CA ILE A 274 -10.48 11.80 15.59
C ILE A 274 -11.55 12.76 15.05
N PRO A 275 -12.83 12.63 15.45
CA PRO A 275 -13.87 13.61 15.09
C PRO A 275 -13.60 14.96 15.76
N TYR A 276 -14.20 16.02 15.23
CA TYR A 276 -13.95 17.41 15.65
C TYR A 276 -14.12 17.62 17.17
N ASP A 277 -15.16 17.04 17.78
CA ASP A 277 -15.45 17.17 19.22
C ASP A 277 -14.47 16.40 20.12
N GLN A 278 -13.66 15.51 19.53
CA GLN A 278 -12.59 14.75 20.19
C GLN A 278 -11.19 15.30 19.85
N SER A 279 -11.10 16.35 19.03
CA SER A 279 -9.85 17.02 18.70
C SER A 279 -9.46 18.07 19.74
N ARG A 280 -8.20 18.55 19.67
CA ARG A 280 -7.71 19.67 20.50
C ARG A 280 -8.35 21.03 20.24
N TYR A 281 -9.25 21.14 19.26
CA TYR A 281 -10.11 22.32 19.15
C TYR A 281 -11.16 22.40 20.26
N VAL A 282 -11.51 21.25 20.87
CA VAL A 282 -12.57 21.13 21.88
C VAL A 282 -12.05 20.50 23.18
N LYS A 283 -11.08 19.59 23.07
CA LYS A 283 -10.45 18.87 24.18
C LYS A 283 -9.05 19.42 24.48
N ASN A 284 -8.48 19.00 25.61
CA ASN A 284 -7.09 19.34 25.95
C ASN A 284 -6.08 18.55 25.09
N GLU A 285 -6.45 17.35 24.68
CA GLU A 285 -5.66 16.44 23.85
C GLU A 285 -6.50 15.82 22.73
N ASN A 286 -5.85 15.29 21.68
CA ASN A 286 -6.56 14.56 20.62
C ASN A 286 -6.90 13.17 21.15
N VAL A 287 -8.19 12.80 21.11
CA VAL A 287 -8.64 11.48 21.58
C VAL A 287 -8.78 10.54 20.39
N ASN A 288 -7.79 9.66 20.22
CA ASN A 288 -7.76 8.70 19.11
C ASN A 288 -8.84 7.63 19.22
N SER A 289 -9.34 7.18 18.07
CA SER A 289 -10.25 6.03 18.00
C SER A 289 -9.49 4.71 17.89
N LYS A 290 -9.77 3.75 18.78
CA LYS A 290 -9.16 2.40 18.75
C LYS A 290 -9.44 1.61 17.45
N LEU A 291 -10.40 2.08 16.65
CA LEU A 291 -10.79 1.46 15.39
C LEU A 291 -9.88 1.87 14.23
N PHE A 292 -9.04 2.88 14.44
CA PHE A 292 -8.18 3.51 13.44
C PHE A 292 -6.71 3.30 13.76
N PHE A 293 -5.83 3.71 12.85
CA PHE A 293 -4.40 3.46 12.96
C PHE A 293 -3.78 4.24 14.13
N GLN A 294 -3.06 3.56 15.02
CA GLN A 294 -2.50 4.15 16.26
C GLN A 294 -0.99 4.29 16.28
N ASN A 295 -0.27 3.63 15.36
CA ASN A 295 1.19 3.53 15.46
C ASN A 295 1.93 4.76 14.90
N LEU A 296 1.22 5.65 14.21
CA LEU A 296 1.73 6.94 13.78
C LEU A 296 1.67 7.92 14.95
N ASP A 297 2.78 8.53 15.33
CA ASP A 297 2.75 9.68 16.24
C ASP A 297 2.49 10.95 15.41
N GLY A 298 1.24 11.41 15.37
CA GLY A 298 0.83 12.59 14.60
C GLY A 298 1.44 13.92 15.09
N TYR A 299 1.99 13.97 16.31
CA TYR A 299 2.73 15.14 16.80
C TYR A 299 4.17 15.16 16.29
N LYS A 300 4.77 13.98 16.08
CA LYS A 300 6.11 13.84 15.50
C LYS A 300 6.11 13.87 13.98
N TYR A 301 5.13 13.21 13.35
CA TYR A 301 5.00 13.11 11.89
C TYR A 301 3.80 13.94 11.44
N ARG A 302 3.98 15.26 11.49
CA ARG A 302 2.90 16.23 11.34
C ARG A 302 2.62 16.58 9.89
N PHE A 303 3.65 16.70 9.08
CA PHE A 303 3.55 17.19 7.70
C PHE A 303 3.38 16.04 6.69
N ALA A 304 2.78 16.33 5.53
CA ALA A 304 2.48 15.34 4.49
C ALA A 304 3.70 14.48 4.12
N ASN A 305 4.88 15.11 3.96
CA ASN A 305 6.14 14.43 3.66
C ASN A 305 6.62 13.52 4.81
N GLU A 306 6.34 13.87 6.06
CA GLU A 306 6.73 13.09 7.23
C GLU A 306 5.82 11.87 7.40
N ILE A 307 4.52 12.04 7.18
CA ILE A 307 3.54 10.94 7.15
C ILE A 307 3.91 9.95 6.04
N ALA A 308 4.22 10.46 4.84
CA ALA A 308 4.67 9.63 3.71
C ALA A 308 5.98 8.89 4.01
N ARG A 309 6.95 9.57 4.62
CA ARG A 309 8.22 8.96 5.04
C ARG A 309 7.98 7.85 6.05
N TYR A 310 7.15 8.08 7.07
CA TYR A 310 6.77 7.05 8.03
C TYR A 310 6.12 5.84 7.34
N ALA A 311 5.13 6.09 6.47
CA ALA A 311 4.45 5.04 5.75
C ALA A 311 5.41 4.20 4.89
N PHE A 312 6.37 4.85 4.25
CA PHE A 312 7.43 4.19 3.50
C PHE A 312 8.35 3.36 4.39
N GLU A 313 8.86 3.94 5.48
CA GLU A 313 9.77 3.26 6.40
C GLU A 313 9.15 2.06 7.12
N LYS A 314 7.82 2.04 7.23
CA LYS A 314 7.05 0.98 7.90
C LYS A 314 6.35 0.01 6.93
N GLY A 315 6.52 0.18 5.62
CA GLY A 315 5.96 -0.73 4.61
C GLY A 315 4.45 -0.54 4.33
N TYR A 316 3.86 0.58 4.73
CA TYR A 316 2.46 0.91 4.41
C TYR A 316 2.29 1.61 3.05
N SER A 317 3.39 2.13 2.49
CA SER A 317 3.36 2.86 1.22
C SER A 317 3.42 1.97 -0.01
N TYR A 318 2.87 2.43 -1.11
CA TYR A 318 3.00 1.80 -2.42
C TYR A 318 2.89 2.83 -3.54
N LYS A 319 3.27 2.38 -4.74
CA LYS A 319 3.19 3.16 -5.96
C LYS A 319 1.81 3.02 -6.60
N PRO A 320 1.04 4.10 -6.76
CA PRO A 320 -0.18 4.06 -7.57
C PRO A 320 0.14 3.66 -9.01
N ASN A 321 -0.73 2.86 -9.60
CA ASN A 321 -0.73 2.61 -11.05
C ASN A 321 -1.06 3.91 -11.78
N SER A 322 -0.66 4.04 -13.05
CA SER A 322 -0.96 5.23 -13.86
C SER A 322 -2.46 5.52 -14.01
N ASP A 323 -3.28 4.47 -13.91
CA ASP A 323 -4.75 4.53 -13.94
C ASP A 323 -5.38 4.47 -12.54
N PHE A 324 -4.56 4.45 -11.49
CA PHE A 324 -4.94 4.32 -10.07
C PHE A 324 -5.75 3.05 -9.76
N SER A 325 -5.62 2.00 -10.58
CA SER A 325 -6.40 0.76 -10.42
C SER A 325 -6.07 -0.05 -9.16
N ASN A 326 -4.93 0.22 -8.51
CA ASN A 326 -4.54 -0.37 -7.23
C ASN A 326 -4.85 0.52 -6.02
N VAL A 327 -5.48 1.68 -6.22
CA VAL A 327 -5.88 2.60 -5.14
C VAL A 327 -7.29 2.26 -4.66
N GLU A 328 -7.45 2.18 -3.35
CA GLU A 328 -8.70 1.84 -2.68
C GLU A 328 -9.19 3.00 -1.79
N PRO A 329 -10.50 3.05 -1.50
CA PRO A 329 -11.05 4.04 -0.57
C PRO A 329 -10.34 3.98 0.78
N GLY A 330 -10.00 5.13 1.35
CA GLY A 330 -9.22 5.26 2.59
C GLY A 330 -7.71 5.31 2.39
N ASP A 331 -7.20 5.07 1.18
CA ASP A 331 -5.79 5.25 0.90
C ASP A 331 -5.40 6.73 0.96
N VAL A 332 -4.25 7.00 1.58
CA VAL A 332 -3.69 8.33 1.73
C VAL A 332 -2.77 8.59 0.53
N LEU A 333 -3.09 9.59 -0.26
CA LEU A 333 -2.38 9.99 -1.46
C LEU A 333 -1.48 11.19 -1.17
N PHE A 334 -0.22 11.11 -1.57
CA PHE A 334 0.77 12.17 -1.33
C PHE A 334 1.22 12.77 -2.65
N PHE A 335 1.15 14.10 -2.74
CA PHE A 335 1.35 14.85 -3.97
C PHE A 335 2.61 15.71 -3.89
N SER A 336 3.26 15.86 -5.03
CA SER A 336 4.36 16.79 -5.21
C SER A 336 4.00 17.83 -6.27
N TRP A 337 3.68 19.05 -5.86
CA TRP A 337 3.25 20.11 -6.79
C TRP A 337 4.45 20.84 -7.42
N THR A 338 5.34 20.10 -8.08
CA THR A 338 6.56 20.66 -8.72
C THR A 338 6.30 21.41 -10.03
N ASN A 339 5.08 21.33 -10.58
CA ASN A 339 4.75 21.85 -11.91
C ASN A 339 4.09 23.23 -11.92
N ARG A 340 3.98 23.92 -10.77
CA ARG A 340 3.41 25.28 -10.73
C ARG A 340 4.43 26.28 -10.23
N GLU A 341 4.69 27.31 -11.04
CA GLU A 341 5.46 28.50 -10.65
C GLU A 341 4.83 29.24 -9.45
N MET A 342 3.55 28.98 -9.18
CA MET A 342 2.83 29.42 -8.00
C MET A 342 2.08 28.25 -7.37
N GLY A 343 2.41 27.90 -6.13
CA GLY A 343 1.51 27.11 -5.28
C GLY A 343 2.04 25.72 -4.94
N GLY A 344 2.38 25.59 -3.67
CA GLY A 344 2.35 24.35 -2.90
C GLY A 344 2.46 24.72 -1.44
N ASP A 345 1.95 23.86 -0.56
CA ASP A 345 1.72 24.19 0.84
C ASP A 345 3.02 24.51 1.60
N LEU A 346 4.14 23.98 1.09
CA LEU A 346 5.48 24.30 1.57
C LEU A 346 6.16 25.37 0.71
N ALA A 347 6.90 26.28 1.36
CA ALA A 347 7.82 27.18 0.69
C ALA A 347 8.81 26.39 -0.19
N LYS A 348 9.20 26.94 -1.35
CA LYS A 348 10.03 26.25 -2.35
C LYS A 348 11.28 25.60 -1.76
N GLU A 349 11.99 26.31 -0.87
CA GLU A 349 13.21 25.82 -0.22
C GLU A 349 12.96 24.63 0.71
N LEU A 350 11.82 24.61 1.42
CA LEU A 350 11.43 23.49 2.27
C LEU A 350 10.97 22.29 1.43
N ARG A 351 10.24 22.54 0.35
CA ARG A 351 9.75 21.49 -0.57
C ARG A 351 10.89 20.75 -1.24
N GLU A 352 11.94 21.45 -1.66
CA GLU A 352 13.11 20.82 -2.30
C GLU A 352 13.84 19.84 -1.36
N ASN A 353 13.71 20.04 -0.03
CA ASN A 353 14.29 19.17 0.99
C ASN A 353 13.29 18.15 1.57
N ALA A 354 12.01 18.21 1.18
CA ALA A 354 10.98 17.32 1.66
C ALA A 354 11.11 15.91 1.05
N PHE A 355 10.70 14.89 1.81
CA PHE A 355 10.64 13.51 1.31
C PHE A 355 9.83 13.43 0.02
N MET A 356 10.47 13.00 -1.08
CA MET A 356 9.91 12.97 -2.44
C MET A 356 9.30 14.30 -2.91
N LYS A 357 9.76 15.45 -2.37
CA LYS A 357 9.19 16.78 -2.61
C LYS A 357 7.68 16.86 -2.35
N ILE A 358 7.18 16.01 -1.46
CA ILE A 358 5.77 15.97 -1.08
C ILE A 358 5.45 17.22 -0.27
N ASP A 359 4.35 17.87 -0.62
CA ASP A 359 3.85 19.03 0.10
C ASP A 359 2.35 18.99 0.36
N HIS A 360 1.61 18.10 -0.29
CA HIS A 360 0.17 17.97 -0.10
C HIS A 360 -0.25 16.51 0.09
N VAL A 361 -1.38 16.32 0.78
CA VAL A 361 -1.96 15.02 1.07
C VAL A 361 -3.48 15.05 1.00
N ALA A 362 -4.06 13.98 0.47
CA ALA A 362 -5.50 13.77 0.41
C ALA A 362 -5.85 12.31 0.70
N VAL A 363 -7.05 12.03 1.17
CA VAL A 363 -7.54 10.65 1.34
C VAL A 363 -8.48 10.30 0.20
N PHE A 364 -8.23 9.18 -0.46
CA PHE A 364 -9.01 8.72 -1.60
C PHE A 364 -10.39 8.19 -1.18
N LEU A 365 -11.45 8.53 -1.91
CA LEU A 365 -12.78 7.94 -1.73
C LEU A 365 -13.17 7.03 -2.90
N ASN A 366 -13.13 7.54 -4.13
CA ASN A 366 -13.48 6.77 -5.32
C ASN A 366 -13.09 7.49 -6.61
N LYS A 367 -13.01 6.72 -7.70
CA LYS A 367 -13.11 7.29 -9.06
C LYS A 367 -14.52 7.80 -9.28
N LYS A 368 -14.67 9.08 -9.58
CA LYS A 368 -15.99 9.69 -9.87
C LYS A 368 -16.37 9.39 -11.32
N ASN A 369 -15.47 9.70 -12.26
CA ASN A 369 -15.59 9.34 -13.68
C ASN A 369 -14.20 9.32 -14.36
N GLU A 370 -14.14 9.37 -15.70
CA GLU A 370 -12.86 9.37 -16.44
C GLU A 370 -12.01 10.62 -16.21
N SER A 371 -12.63 11.72 -15.74
CA SER A 371 -11.97 13.03 -15.61
C SER A 371 -11.74 13.44 -14.15
N TYR A 372 -12.51 12.89 -13.21
CA TYR A 372 -12.54 13.30 -11.81
C TYR A 372 -12.44 12.14 -10.83
N TRP A 373 -11.83 12.44 -9.69
CA TRP A 373 -11.63 11.56 -8.54
C TRP A 373 -12.14 12.25 -7.29
N SER A 374 -12.80 11.53 -6.40
CA SER A 374 -13.29 12.09 -5.14
C SER A 374 -12.27 11.84 -4.03
N THR A 375 -11.89 12.91 -3.33
CA THR A 375 -10.96 12.87 -2.19
C THR A 375 -11.53 13.62 -0.98
N LEU A 376 -11.01 13.29 0.20
CA LEU A 376 -11.14 14.07 1.42
C LEU A 376 -9.84 14.85 1.63
N GLN A 377 -9.93 16.18 1.69
CA GLN A 377 -8.79 17.04 1.95
C GLN A 377 -9.23 18.41 2.48
N PHE A 378 -8.30 19.13 3.09
CA PHE A 378 -8.48 20.53 3.45
C PHE A 378 -7.46 21.36 2.66
N ASP A 379 -7.88 22.47 2.06
CA ASP A 379 -7.04 23.37 1.27
C ASP A 379 -7.54 24.82 1.43
N ASN A 380 -6.77 25.78 0.94
CA ASN A 380 -7.09 27.19 0.99
C ASN A 380 -8.34 27.50 0.14
N GLY A 381 -9.31 28.17 0.75
CA GLY A 381 -10.53 28.63 0.08
C GLY A 381 -11.60 27.56 -0.18
N ILE A 382 -11.51 26.36 0.40
CA ILE A 382 -12.55 25.33 0.25
C ILE A 382 -13.67 25.52 1.29
N SER A 383 -14.94 25.39 0.84
CA SER A 383 -16.16 25.44 1.65
C SER A 383 -16.63 24.07 2.19
N SER A 384 -15.85 23.01 1.96
CA SER A 384 -16.13 21.62 2.30
C SER A 384 -14.81 20.84 2.38
N VAL A 385 -14.81 19.63 2.92
CA VAL A 385 -13.63 18.73 2.90
C VAL A 385 -13.68 17.72 1.75
N TYR A 386 -14.80 17.65 1.02
CA TYR A 386 -14.97 16.78 -0.13
C TYR A 386 -14.50 17.51 -1.39
N TYR A 387 -13.57 16.92 -2.13
CA TYR A 387 -12.96 17.53 -3.30
C TYR A 387 -13.03 16.63 -4.53
N ASP A 388 -13.30 17.23 -5.69
CA ASP A 388 -13.25 16.58 -7.00
C ASP A 388 -11.90 16.88 -7.66
N ALA A 389 -10.93 15.99 -7.46
CA ALA A 389 -9.61 16.08 -8.06
C ALA A 389 -9.62 15.75 -9.56
N THR A 390 -9.04 16.61 -10.39
CA THR A 390 -8.90 16.39 -11.84
C THR A 390 -7.81 15.36 -12.14
N ASN A 391 -7.77 14.86 -13.37
CA ASN A 391 -6.64 14.03 -13.82
C ASN A 391 -5.28 14.75 -13.74
N GLU A 392 -5.24 16.06 -14.00
CA GLU A 392 -4.01 16.87 -13.84
C GLU A 392 -3.56 16.89 -12.38
N TYR A 393 -4.49 17.11 -11.45
CA TYR A 393 -4.21 17.04 -10.01
C TYR A 393 -3.70 15.65 -9.61
N MET A 394 -4.41 14.60 -9.99
CA MET A 394 -4.06 13.22 -9.63
C MET A 394 -2.73 12.78 -10.24
N SER A 395 -2.35 13.27 -11.41
CA SER A 395 -1.05 12.97 -12.04
C SER A 395 0.17 13.42 -11.22
N GLN A 396 -0.04 14.28 -10.21
CA GLN A 396 1.01 14.75 -9.29
C GLN A 396 1.16 13.87 -8.04
N CYS A 397 0.35 12.81 -7.90
CA CYS A 397 0.49 11.84 -6.82
C CYS A 397 1.77 11.02 -7.03
N VAL A 398 2.71 11.10 -6.08
CA VAL A 398 4.02 10.44 -6.19
C VAL A 398 4.09 9.13 -5.40
N ILE A 399 3.28 9.00 -4.35
CA ILE A 399 3.19 7.78 -3.52
C ILE A 399 1.83 7.75 -2.82
N ALA A 400 1.33 6.54 -2.54
CA ALA A 400 0.14 6.32 -1.72
C ALA A 400 0.49 5.47 -0.50
N ALA A 401 -0.32 5.52 0.54
CA ALA A 401 -0.20 4.65 1.69
C ALA A 401 -1.56 4.07 2.10
N ARG A 402 -1.54 2.79 2.49
CA ARG A 402 -2.70 2.11 3.04
C ARG A 402 -2.44 1.76 4.49
N PHE A 403 -2.97 2.58 5.39
CA PHE A 403 -2.90 2.30 6.82
C PHE A 403 -3.97 1.26 7.20
N PRO A 404 -3.61 0.24 8.00
CA PRO A 404 -4.55 -0.79 8.42
C PRO A 404 -5.51 -0.24 9.50
N PHE A 405 -6.80 -0.21 9.19
CA PHE A 405 -7.86 0.07 10.16
C PHE A 405 -8.42 -1.23 10.75
N SER A 406 -9.13 -1.12 11.87
CA SER A 406 -9.84 -2.28 12.43
C SER A 406 -10.93 -2.74 11.48
N SER A 407 -11.04 -4.06 11.32
CA SER A 407 -12.15 -4.68 10.59
C SER A 407 -13.45 -4.47 11.36
N VAL A 408 -14.37 -3.69 10.79
CA VAL A 408 -15.66 -3.35 11.41
C VAL A 408 -16.79 -3.52 10.41
N ASP A 409 -17.94 -3.97 10.92
CA ASP A 409 -19.16 -4.10 10.13
C ASP A 409 -19.72 -2.73 9.73
N SER A 410 -20.42 -2.69 8.60
CA SER A 410 -21.20 -1.54 8.15
C SER A 410 -22.21 -1.14 9.22
N GLN A 411 -22.26 0.14 9.58
CA GLN A 411 -23.27 0.65 10.53
C GLN A 411 -24.57 1.04 9.84
N VAL A 412 -24.55 1.12 8.50
CA VAL A 412 -25.68 1.54 7.71
C VAL A 412 -26.42 0.34 7.14
N GLN A 413 -27.76 0.38 7.22
CA GLN A 413 -28.61 -0.63 6.61
C GLN A 413 -28.63 -0.49 5.09
N SER A 414 -28.50 -1.61 4.38
CA SER A 414 -28.52 -1.66 2.91
C SER A 414 -29.94 -1.68 2.35
N SER A 415 -30.85 -0.87 2.90
CA SER A 415 -32.22 -0.73 2.40
C SER A 415 -32.27 0.33 1.31
N ASN A 416 -32.97 0.02 0.21
CA ASN A 416 -33.20 0.99 -0.84
C ASN A 416 -34.12 2.11 -0.32
N LEU A 417 -33.64 3.34 -0.35
CA LEU A 417 -34.37 4.52 0.06
C LEU A 417 -35.34 5.03 -1.02
N LEU A 418 -35.29 4.54 -2.25
CA LEU A 418 -36.16 4.99 -3.34
C LEU A 418 -37.44 4.16 -3.43
N TYR A 419 -38.60 4.83 -3.41
CA TYR A 419 -39.82 4.23 -3.95
C TYR A 419 -39.76 4.19 -5.48
N GLU A 420 -40.27 3.12 -6.09
CA GLU A 420 -40.35 2.94 -7.55
C GLU A 420 -38.97 2.98 -8.26
N GLY A 421 -37.88 2.70 -7.54
CA GLY A 421 -36.54 2.65 -8.11
C GLY A 421 -36.37 1.53 -9.15
N ASP A 422 -37.22 0.50 -9.12
CA ASP A 422 -37.26 -0.63 -10.05
C ASP A 422 -38.06 -0.36 -11.33
N VAL A 423 -38.71 0.80 -11.44
CA VAL A 423 -39.53 1.15 -12.61
C VAL A 423 -38.66 1.74 -13.72
N VAL A 424 -38.73 1.14 -14.91
CA VAL A 424 -38.04 1.63 -16.11
C VAL A 424 -38.56 3.01 -16.49
N ARG A 425 -37.66 3.98 -16.68
CA ARG A 425 -37.96 5.34 -17.13
C ARG A 425 -37.21 5.64 -18.42
N ASN A 426 -37.97 5.86 -19.50
CA ASN A 426 -37.44 6.27 -20.81
C ASN A 426 -37.92 7.68 -21.09
N VAL A 427 -37.00 8.60 -21.31
CA VAL A 427 -37.33 10.01 -21.54
C VAL A 427 -36.66 10.54 -22.79
N SER A 428 -37.36 11.42 -23.49
CA SER A 428 -36.88 12.11 -24.69
C SER A 428 -37.22 13.60 -24.62
N ASN A 429 -36.31 14.44 -25.10
CA ASN A 429 -36.46 15.90 -25.16
C ASN A 429 -36.81 16.54 -23.81
N THR A 430 -36.12 16.14 -22.75
CA THR A 430 -36.29 16.68 -21.40
C THR A 430 -34.97 16.74 -20.64
N THR A 431 -34.90 17.61 -19.63
CA THR A 431 -33.75 17.71 -18.72
C THR A 431 -33.89 16.83 -17.48
N GLN A 432 -35.05 16.18 -17.29
CA GLN A 432 -35.33 15.36 -16.12
C GLN A 432 -35.80 13.96 -16.51
N VAL A 433 -35.21 12.94 -15.88
CA VAL A 433 -35.62 11.54 -16.00
C VAL A 433 -36.84 11.29 -15.11
N TYR A 434 -36.69 11.52 -13.80
CA TYR A 434 -37.77 11.31 -12.83
C TYR A 434 -37.45 11.98 -11.49
N THR A 435 -38.48 12.15 -10.65
CA THR A 435 -38.34 12.52 -9.23
C THR A 435 -38.86 11.39 -8.37
N TYR A 436 -37.97 10.80 -7.59
CA TYR A 436 -38.27 9.71 -6.67
C TYR A 436 -38.63 10.26 -5.29
N THR A 437 -39.67 9.69 -4.69
CA THR A 437 -39.96 9.88 -3.25
C THR A 437 -39.08 8.93 -2.45
N LEU A 438 -38.61 9.40 -1.30
CA LEU A 438 -37.73 8.65 -0.42
C LEU A 438 -38.51 7.99 0.72
N ALA A 439 -38.13 6.75 1.06
CA ALA A 439 -38.63 6.04 2.24
C ALA A 439 -38.20 6.73 3.54
N GLU A 440 -36.99 7.30 3.53
CA GLU A 440 -36.49 8.18 4.59
C GLU A 440 -35.83 9.43 3.98
N PRO A 441 -36.00 10.61 4.60
CA PRO A 441 -35.39 11.82 4.06
C PRO A 441 -33.86 11.81 4.07
N LEU A 442 -33.26 12.52 3.11
CA LEU A 442 -31.83 12.81 3.12
C LEU A 442 -31.48 13.71 4.31
N LYS A 443 -30.39 13.39 4.99
CA LYS A 443 -29.92 14.08 6.18
C LYS A 443 -28.61 14.78 5.86
N LYS A 444 -28.52 16.07 6.19
CA LYS A 444 -27.28 16.84 6.04
C LYS A 444 -26.13 16.10 6.73
N GLY A 445 -25.02 16.02 6.02
CA GLY A 445 -23.79 15.38 6.48
C GLY A 445 -23.75 13.87 6.35
N LYS A 446 -24.83 13.23 5.90
CA LYS A 446 -24.76 11.82 5.55
C LYS A 446 -24.16 11.64 4.15
N TYR A 447 -23.46 10.54 3.99
CA TYR A 447 -22.88 10.11 2.73
C TYR A 447 -23.80 9.07 2.10
N TYR A 448 -24.00 9.15 0.79
CA TYR A 448 -24.96 8.32 0.07
C TYR A 448 -24.35 7.67 -1.17
N SER A 449 -24.88 6.50 -1.51
CA SER A 449 -24.54 5.73 -2.71
C SER A 449 -25.79 5.55 -3.58
N PHE A 450 -25.78 6.10 -4.79
CA PHE A 450 -26.84 5.92 -5.79
C PHE A 450 -26.36 4.93 -6.85
N VAL A 451 -26.91 3.73 -6.84
CA VAL A 451 -26.54 2.62 -7.75
C VAL A 451 -27.62 2.47 -8.81
N PHE A 452 -27.25 2.40 -10.08
CA PHE A 452 -28.24 2.33 -11.16
C PHE A 452 -27.73 1.61 -12.41
N ASP A 453 -28.68 1.14 -13.21
CA ASP A 453 -28.47 0.72 -14.59
C ASP A 453 -29.25 1.66 -15.51
N GLY A 454 -28.53 2.41 -16.32
CA GLY A 454 -29.11 3.44 -17.18
C GLY A 454 -28.08 4.01 -18.14
N ASN A 455 -28.58 4.71 -19.15
CA ASN A 455 -27.78 5.34 -20.20
C ASN A 455 -28.33 6.70 -20.57
N VAL A 456 -27.43 7.66 -20.77
CA VAL A 456 -27.75 8.89 -21.48
C VAL A 456 -27.58 8.63 -22.99
N LEU A 457 -28.64 8.92 -23.76
CA LEU A 457 -28.70 8.63 -25.20
C LEU A 457 -28.25 9.81 -26.07
N THR A 458 -28.26 11.00 -25.50
CA THR A 458 -27.80 12.23 -26.16
C THR A 458 -26.31 12.43 -25.90
N ASP A 459 -25.54 12.73 -26.94
CA ASP A 459 -24.11 13.01 -26.81
C ASP A 459 -23.84 14.25 -25.94
N ASP A 460 -22.67 14.28 -25.30
CA ASP A 460 -22.19 15.32 -24.37
C ASP A 460 -23.09 15.58 -23.15
N CYS A 461 -24.00 14.64 -22.86
CA CYS A 461 -24.88 14.71 -21.71
C CYS A 461 -24.48 13.68 -20.64
N TYR A 462 -24.81 13.98 -19.38
CA TYR A 462 -24.46 13.17 -18.21
C TYR A 462 -25.59 13.20 -17.17
N PHE A 463 -25.63 12.24 -16.26
CA PHE A 463 -26.61 12.27 -15.18
C PHE A 463 -26.23 13.29 -14.10
N VAL A 464 -27.24 13.93 -13.53
CA VAL A 464 -27.13 14.77 -12.34
C VAL A 464 -28.16 14.33 -11.30
N LEU A 465 -27.81 14.46 -10.03
CA LEU A 465 -28.76 14.30 -8.93
C LEU A 465 -29.10 15.67 -8.38
N GLN A 466 -30.40 15.93 -8.22
CA GLN A 466 -30.90 17.21 -7.78
C GLN A 466 -31.91 17.06 -6.65
N VAL A 467 -31.89 18.01 -5.73
CA VAL A 467 -32.82 18.12 -4.61
C VAL A 467 -33.24 19.58 -4.53
N ASN A 468 -34.55 19.85 -4.50
CA ASN A 468 -35.08 21.22 -4.49
C ASN A 468 -34.46 22.12 -5.58
N ASN A 469 -34.29 21.58 -6.80
CA ASN A 469 -33.62 22.22 -7.95
C ASN A 469 -32.13 22.57 -7.76
N LYS A 470 -31.50 22.15 -6.65
CA LYS A 470 -30.05 22.28 -6.42
C LYS A 470 -29.37 20.98 -6.80
N THR A 471 -28.30 21.07 -7.58
CA THR A 471 -27.48 19.90 -7.93
C THR A 471 -26.66 19.47 -6.72
N ILE A 472 -26.86 18.23 -6.27
CA ILE A 472 -26.12 17.60 -5.17
C ILE A 472 -25.03 16.64 -5.67
N TYR A 473 -25.17 16.16 -6.90
CA TYR A 473 -24.12 15.40 -7.58
C TYR A 473 -24.18 15.66 -9.09
N THR A 474 -23.02 15.71 -9.71
CA THR A 474 -22.86 15.86 -11.16
C THR A 474 -21.83 14.87 -11.66
N ASP A 475 -22.16 14.13 -12.72
CA ASP A 475 -21.19 13.29 -13.43
C ASP A 475 -20.52 14.03 -14.61
N TYR A 476 -20.39 15.35 -14.49
CA TYR A 476 -19.67 16.17 -15.46
C TYR A 476 -18.25 15.63 -15.65
N GLY A 477 -17.81 15.53 -16.91
CA GLY A 477 -16.53 14.93 -17.28
C GLY A 477 -16.60 13.45 -17.67
N LYS A 478 -17.76 12.79 -17.51
CA LYS A 478 -18.04 11.49 -18.12
C LYS A 478 -17.98 11.59 -19.65
N LYS A 479 -17.18 10.73 -20.29
CA LYS A 479 -17.09 10.65 -21.76
C LYS A 479 -17.67 9.32 -22.26
N GLY A 480 -18.67 9.37 -23.15
CA GLY A 480 -19.30 8.19 -23.74
C GLY A 480 -20.48 7.63 -22.96
N LYS A 481 -20.89 6.39 -23.28
CA LYS A 481 -22.08 5.73 -22.72
C LYS A 481 -21.82 5.13 -21.32
N TYR A 482 -22.88 5.00 -20.54
CA TYR A 482 -22.86 4.34 -19.23
C TYR A 482 -22.98 2.83 -19.45
N ASN A 483 -21.85 2.12 -19.41
CA ASN A 483 -21.82 0.69 -19.70
C ASN A 483 -22.20 -0.13 -18.46
N GLY A 484 -23.50 -0.43 -18.33
CA GLY A 484 -24.04 -1.27 -17.26
C GLY A 484 -24.22 -0.52 -15.95
N ILE A 485 -23.84 -1.16 -14.85
CA ILE A 485 -24.13 -0.66 -13.50
C ILE A 485 -23.13 0.42 -13.11
N THR A 486 -23.67 1.57 -12.75
CA THR A 486 -22.93 2.75 -12.31
C THR A 486 -23.29 3.07 -10.87
N THR A 487 -22.34 3.64 -10.13
CA THR A 487 -22.56 4.09 -8.76
C THR A 487 -22.06 5.51 -8.60
N PHE A 488 -22.93 6.38 -8.10
CA PHE A 488 -22.59 7.72 -7.68
C PHE A 488 -22.45 7.74 -6.16
N TYR A 489 -21.33 8.30 -5.70
CA TYR A 489 -21.04 8.49 -4.29
C TYR A 489 -21.05 9.99 -4.02
N PHE A 490 -21.81 10.43 -3.02
CA PHE A 490 -21.92 11.85 -2.73
C PHE A 490 -22.26 12.13 -1.27
N PRO A 491 -21.68 13.20 -0.69
CA PRO A 491 -22.16 13.75 0.57
C PRO A 491 -23.42 14.59 0.32
N TYR A 492 -24.41 14.50 1.21
CA TYR A 492 -25.55 15.42 1.19
C TYR A 492 -25.25 16.63 2.08
N LEU A 493 -25.02 17.79 1.47
CA LEU A 493 -24.53 19.00 2.19
C LEU A 493 -25.56 20.13 2.33
N LEU A 494 -26.75 19.97 1.76
CA LEU A 494 -27.81 20.97 1.87
C LEU A 494 -28.41 21.00 3.28
N ASP A 495 -28.79 22.20 3.75
CA ASP A 495 -29.45 22.39 5.05
C ASP A 495 -30.89 21.86 5.10
N ASP A 496 -31.49 21.64 3.93
CA ASP A 496 -32.89 21.22 3.83
C ASP A 496 -33.02 19.70 4.02
N ILE A 497 -33.97 19.26 4.85
CA ILE A 497 -34.42 17.86 4.84
C ILE A 497 -35.17 17.63 3.54
N ALA A 498 -34.78 16.59 2.79
CA ALA A 498 -35.38 16.30 1.50
C ALA A 498 -35.98 14.89 1.47
N ASP A 499 -37.27 14.82 1.19
CA ASP A 499 -38.04 13.58 1.00
C ASP A 499 -38.09 13.15 -0.47
N LYS A 500 -37.48 13.92 -1.36
CA LYS A 500 -37.45 13.68 -2.81
C LYS A 500 -36.07 13.92 -3.40
N ILE A 501 -35.73 13.12 -4.40
CA ILE A 501 -34.53 13.28 -5.22
C ILE A 501 -34.90 13.17 -6.71
N ALA A 502 -34.42 14.10 -7.51
CA ALA A 502 -34.60 14.11 -8.95
C ALA A 502 -33.33 13.61 -9.65
N VAL A 503 -33.52 12.72 -10.63
CA VAL A 503 -32.47 12.35 -11.58
C VAL A 503 -32.67 13.21 -12.83
N GLY A 504 -31.68 14.05 -13.10
CA GLY A 504 -31.64 14.93 -14.26
C GLY A 504 -30.60 14.50 -15.29
N ILE A 505 -30.63 15.19 -16.43
CA ILE A 505 -29.67 15.06 -17.52
C ILE A 505 -29.00 16.43 -17.71
N GLY A 506 -27.74 16.54 -17.31
CA GLY A 506 -26.88 17.69 -17.54
C GLY A 506 -26.27 17.69 -18.93
N ARG A 507 -25.84 18.87 -19.41
CA ARG A 507 -25.09 19.02 -20.67
C ARG A 507 -24.01 20.08 -20.51
N SER A 508 -22.82 19.79 -21.01
CA SER A 508 -21.69 20.71 -20.99
C SER A 508 -21.94 21.91 -21.92
N GLY A 509 -21.91 23.14 -21.38
CA GLY A 509 -21.85 24.37 -22.18
C GLY A 509 -23.08 24.70 -23.04
N SER A 510 -24.24 24.08 -22.81
CA SER A 510 -25.46 24.33 -23.59
C SER A 510 -26.73 24.29 -22.75
N THR A 511 -27.68 25.18 -23.08
CA THR A 511 -29.03 25.23 -22.51
C THR A 511 -30.05 24.40 -23.29
N ASP A 512 -29.62 23.67 -24.33
CA ASP A 512 -30.50 22.82 -25.13
C ASP A 512 -31.23 21.80 -24.23
N LEU A 513 -32.54 21.74 -24.38
CA LEU A 513 -33.44 20.85 -23.64
C LEU A 513 -33.59 19.48 -24.30
N ASN A 514 -33.11 19.32 -25.54
CA ASN A 514 -33.18 18.06 -26.28
C ASN A 514 -32.19 17.03 -25.74
N ARG A 515 -32.53 16.43 -24.60
CA ARG A 515 -31.75 15.38 -23.94
C ARG A 515 -32.63 14.16 -23.74
N SER A 516 -32.04 12.99 -23.90
CA SER A 516 -32.72 11.70 -23.79
C SER A 516 -31.92 10.74 -22.94
N ALA A 517 -32.60 9.93 -22.14
CA ALA A 517 -31.98 8.92 -21.31
C ALA A 517 -32.94 7.76 -21.05
N VAL A 518 -32.35 6.62 -20.69
CA VAL A 518 -33.02 5.42 -20.23
C VAL A 518 -32.48 5.08 -18.85
N MET A 519 -33.36 4.84 -17.90
CA MET A 519 -33.03 4.33 -16.57
C MET A 519 -33.81 3.04 -16.37
N ASN A 520 -33.13 1.90 -16.32
CA ASN A 520 -33.80 0.60 -16.16
C ASN A 520 -34.22 0.39 -14.72
N TRP A 521 -33.33 0.73 -13.79
CA TRP A 521 -33.58 0.74 -12.35
C TRP A 521 -32.51 1.58 -11.65
N CYS A 522 -32.82 2.02 -10.44
CA CYS A 522 -31.90 2.69 -9.54
C CYS A 522 -32.24 2.38 -8.07
N MET A 523 -31.23 2.49 -7.22
CA MET A 523 -31.33 2.33 -5.77
C MET A 523 -30.50 3.43 -5.11
N LEU A 524 -30.94 3.85 -3.93
CA LEU A 524 -30.21 4.81 -3.09
C LEU A 524 -30.02 4.21 -1.72
N PHE A 525 -28.80 4.28 -1.21
CA PHE A 525 -28.42 3.80 0.12
C PHE A 525 -27.74 4.92 0.89
N GLU A 526 -28.00 5.02 2.20
CA GLU A 526 -27.08 5.72 3.10
C GLU A 526 -25.79 4.88 3.22
N GLY A 527 -24.64 5.53 3.35
CA GLY A 527 -23.34 4.87 3.49
C GLY A 527 -22.59 4.68 2.17
N TYR A 528 -21.52 3.88 2.24
CA TYR A 528 -20.57 3.68 1.15
C TYR A 528 -20.73 2.28 0.55
N GLU A 529 -21.35 2.17 -0.62
CA GLU A 529 -21.60 0.88 -1.27
C GLU A 529 -20.39 0.41 -2.08
N ARG A 530 -19.66 -0.58 -1.56
CA ARG A 530 -18.39 -1.04 -2.17
C ARG A 530 -18.60 -2.09 -3.26
N ASP A 531 -19.58 -2.99 -3.13
CA ASP A 531 -19.69 -4.15 -4.00
C ASP A 531 -20.65 -3.91 -5.17
N LYS A 532 -20.11 -3.37 -6.27
CA LYS A 532 -20.86 -3.21 -7.53
C LYS A 532 -21.25 -4.55 -8.17
N THR A 533 -20.52 -5.63 -7.89
CA THR A 533 -20.74 -6.93 -8.53
C THR A 533 -21.99 -7.62 -8.03
N SER A 534 -22.39 -7.37 -6.78
CA SER A 534 -23.65 -7.84 -6.20
C SER A 534 -24.89 -7.38 -6.99
N TYR A 535 -24.79 -6.24 -7.68
CA TYR A 535 -25.88 -5.68 -8.48
C TYR A 535 -25.85 -6.16 -9.93
N VAL A 536 -24.71 -6.68 -10.41
CA VAL A 536 -24.59 -7.20 -11.78
C VAL A 536 -25.44 -8.45 -11.87
N LYS A 537 -26.58 -8.34 -12.59
CA LYS A 537 -27.36 -9.52 -12.94
C LYS A 537 -26.39 -10.52 -13.57
N PRO A 538 -26.30 -11.78 -13.08
CA PRO A 538 -25.45 -12.78 -13.70
C PRO A 538 -25.79 -12.79 -15.19
N ALA A 539 -24.77 -12.60 -16.03
CA ALA A 539 -24.97 -12.55 -17.47
C ALA A 539 -25.81 -13.76 -17.85
N LYS A 540 -27.02 -13.53 -18.38
CA LYS A 540 -27.86 -14.64 -18.86
C LYS A 540 -27.03 -15.40 -19.87
N SER A 541 -26.60 -16.60 -19.52
CA SER A 541 -25.96 -17.50 -20.47
C SER A 541 -27.04 -17.87 -21.47
N PHE A 542 -26.97 -17.27 -22.67
CA PHE A 542 -27.89 -17.63 -23.74
C PHE A 542 -27.50 -19.02 -24.20
N ILE A 543 -28.27 -20.02 -23.79
CA ILE A 543 -28.12 -21.39 -24.28
C ILE A 543 -28.53 -21.39 -25.76
N ARG A 544 -27.57 -21.64 -26.65
CA ARG A 544 -27.75 -21.67 -28.12
C ARG A 544 -27.63 -23.11 -28.62
N ASN A 545 -28.37 -23.45 -29.67
CA ASN A 545 -28.05 -24.64 -30.47
C ASN A 545 -26.91 -24.27 -31.42
N PHE A 546 -25.94 -25.15 -31.66
CA PHE A 546 -25.04 -24.96 -32.80
C PHE A 546 -25.67 -25.53 -34.07
N ASN A 547 -25.39 -24.92 -35.23
CA ASN A 547 -26.02 -25.29 -36.50
C ASN A 547 -25.50 -26.66 -36.95
N LEU A 548 -26.24 -27.72 -36.63
CA LEU A 548 -25.92 -29.08 -37.05
C LEU A 548 -26.04 -29.18 -38.59
N ILE A 549 -25.18 -29.97 -39.22
CA ILE A 549 -25.29 -30.24 -40.66
C ILE A 549 -26.66 -30.92 -40.92
N PRO A 550 -27.46 -30.46 -41.91
CA PRO A 550 -28.83 -30.95 -42.12
C PRO A 550 -28.93 -32.47 -42.31
N SER A 551 -27.95 -33.10 -42.96
CA SER A 551 -27.91 -34.56 -43.13
C SER A 551 -27.70 -35.32 -41.83
N LEU A 552 -27.07 -34.70 -40.83
CA LEU A 552 -26.91 -35.28 -39.50
C LEU A 552 -28.17 -35.14 -38.66
N GLU A 553 -28.88 -34.01 -38.79
CA GLU A 553 -30.16 -33.78 -38.10
C GLU A 553 -31.20 -34.80 -38.52
N ALA A 554 -31.30 -35.08 -39.82
CA ALA A 554 -32.16 -36.12 -40.37
C ALA A 554 -31.79 -37.54 -39.90
N ASP A 555 -30.54 -37.76 -39.50
CA ASP A 555 -30.04 -39.07 -39.04
C ASP A 555 -30.10 -39.23 -37.52
N LEU A 556 -30.66 -38.27 -36.76
CA LEU A 556 -30.76 -38.39 -35.31
C LEU A 556 -31.88 -39.36 -34.86
N LEU A 557 -31.59 -40.15 -33.83
CA LEU A 557 -32.56 -40.98 -33.11
C LEU A 557 -33.38 -40.12 -32.13
N THR A 558 -34.52 -39.63 -32.58
CA THR A 558 -35.39 -38.73 -31.79
C THR A 558 -35.93 -39.35 -30.50
N SER A 559 -36.03 -40.68 -30.42
CA SER A 559 -36.45 -41.42 -29.21
C SER A 559 -35.52 -41.25 -28.02
N TYR A 560 -34.30 -40.76 -28.23
CA TYR A 560 -33.30 -40.51 -27.18
C TYR A 560 -33.15 -39.01 -26.85
N ALA A 561 -34.11 -38.17 -27.27
CA ALA A 561 -34.13 -36.72 -27.00
C ALA A 561 -32.79 -36.04 -27.33
N PRO A 562 -32.38 -36.01 -28.62
CA PRO A 562 -31.12 -35.41 -29.02
C PRO A 562 -31.04 -33.95 -28.55
N TYR A 563 -29.85 -33.55 -28.09
CA TYR A 563 -29.62 -32.20 -27.59
C TYR A 563 -28.21 -31.78 -28.00
N TYR A 564 -28.06 -30.55 -28.49
CA TYR A 564 -26.76 -30.04 -28.97
C TYR A 564 -26.65 -28.55 -28.74
N LYS A 565 -26.32 -28.18 -27.50
CA LYS A 565 -26.30 -26.78 -27.09
C LYS A 565 -24.94 -26.36 -26.56
N TYR A 566 -24.70 -25.06 -26.63
CA TYR A 566 -23.58 -24.41 -26.00
C TYR A 566 -24.02 -23.10 -25.36
N ALA A 567 -23.23 -22.63 -24.40
CA ALA A 567 -23.42 -21.34 -23.74
C ALA A 567 -22.08 -20.63 -23.57
N ILE A 568 -22.09 -19.31 -23.61
CA ILE A 568 -20.89 -18.48 -23.40
C ILE A 568 -21.08 -17.66 -22.14
N GLU A 569 -20.12 -17.75 -21.21
CA GLU A 569 -20.08 -16.95 -19.99
C GLU A 569 -18.69 -16.32 -19.86
N GLY A 570 -18.59 -15.04 -20.21
CA GLY A 570 -17.31 -14.34 -20.29
C GLY A 570 -16.36 -15.05 -21.26
N GLU A 571 -15.25 -15.55 -20.73
CA GLU A 571 -14.20 -16.25 -21.48
C GLU A 571 -14.42 -17.75 -21.64
N LYS A 572 -15.48 -18.29 -21.05
CA LYS A 572 -15.77 -19.73 -21.03
C LYS A 572 -16.88 -20.06 -22.02
N MET A 573 -16.72 -21.17 -22.73
CA MET A 573 -17.76 -21.74 -23.57
C MET A 573 -18.07 -23.16 -23.10
N TYR A 574 -19.30 -23.36 -22.64
CA TYR A 574 -19.80 -24.65 -22.16
C TYR A 574 -20.50 -25.38 -23.28
N PHE A 575 -20.20 -26.66 -23.46
CA PHE A 575 -20.86 -27.55 -24.39
C PHE A 575 -21.63 -28.61 -23.62
N ASN A 576 -22.85 -28.89 -24.05
CA ASN A 576 -23.60 -30.04 -23.63
C ASN A 576 -24.31 -30.61 -24.85
N PHE A 577 -23.93 -31.82 -25.27
CA PHE A 577 -24.66 -32.52 -26.31
C PHE A 577 -24.75 -34.02 -26.08
N SER A 578 -25.87 -34.57 -26.57
CA SER A 578 -26.16 -35.98 -26.74
C SER A 578 -26.69 -36.17 -28.16
N LEU A 579 -25.87 -36.79 -29.00
CA LEU A 579 -26.14 -36.98 -30.43
C LEU A 579 -26.18 -38.48 -30.77
N PRO A 580 -27.35 -39.12 -30.66
CA PRO A 580 -27.58 -40.50 -31.07
C PRO A 580 -27.91 -40.54 -32.58
N PHE A 581 -27.17 -41.31 -33.37
CA PHE A 581 -27.37 -41.44 -34.83
C PHE A 581 -28.01 -42.77 -35.22
N ASN A 582 -28.87 -42.79 -36.24
CA ASN A 582 -29.41 -44.05 -36.81
C ASN A 582 -28.30 -44.83 -37.54
N THR A 583 -27.38 -44.12 -38.19
CA THR A 583 -26.29 -44.71 -38.97
C THR A 583 -24.99 -44.74 -38.17
N LEU A 584 -24.24 -45.85 -38.31
CA LEU A 584 -22.89 -45.98 -37.73
C LEU A 584 -21.92 -44.97 -38.36
N ARG A 585 -21.04 -44.41 -37.53
CA ARG A 585 -20.00 -43.45 -37.90
C ARG A 585 -18.62 -44.10 -37.80
N THR A 586 -17.69 -43.66 -38.64
CA THR A 586 -16.28 -44.06 -38.59
C THR A 586 -15.42 -42.85 -38.87
N GLY A 587 -14.30 -42.70 -38.15
CA GLY A 587 -13.41 -41.55 -38.28
C GLY A 587 -14.01 -40.24 -37.75
N ASN A 588 -13.43 -39.13 -38.18
CA ASN A 588 -13.85 -37.78 -37.79
C ASN A 588 -15.23 -37.43 -38.34
N LEU A 589 -16.04 -36.75 -37.53
CA LEU A 589 -17.35 -36.26 -37.94
C LEU A 589 -17.47 -34.76 -37.68
N LEU A 590 -17.57 -33.96 -38.75
CA LEU A 590 -17.95 -32.56 -38.66
C LEU A 590 -19.44 -32.49 -38.27
N LEU A 591 -19.74 -31.88 -37.12
CA LEU A 591 -21.10 -31.74 -36.63
C LEU A 591 -21.80 -30.50 -37.19
N GLY A 592 -21.07 -29.39 -37.29
CA GLY A 592 -21.65 -28.08 -37.57
C GLY A 592 -20.67 -26.93 -37.33
N ASN A 593 -21.19 -25.70 -37.28
CA ASN A 593 -20.38 -24.49 -37.11
C ASN A 593 -21.06 -23.46 -36.17
N ILE A 594 -20.28 -22.79 -35.31
CA ILE A 594 -20.75 -21.75 -34.35
C ILE A 594 -20.49 -20.31 -34.80
N GLN A 595 -20.10 -20.11 -36.05
CA GLN A 595 -19.98 -18.82 -36.73
C GLN A 595 -19.19 -17.78 -35.92
N SER A 596 -19.81 -16.63 -35.62
CA SER A 596 -19.20 -15.52 -34.89
C SER A 596 -18.76 -15.84 -33.46
N ASP A 597 -19.19 -16.98 -32.93
CA ASP A 597 -18.87 -17.40 -31.58
C ASP A 597 -17.57 -18.21 -31.48
N ALA A 598 -16.89 -18.46 -32.60
CA ALA A 598 -15.64 -19.23 -32.64
C ALA A 598 -14.58 -18.76 -31.61
N PRO A 599 -13.81 -19.69 -31.01
CA PRO A 599 -12.66 -19.35 -30.18
C PRO A 599 -11.52 -18.74 -31.02
N LYS A 600 -10.63 -17.98 -30.40
CA LYS A 600 -9.45 -17.41 -31.08
C LYS A 600 -8.46 -18.48 -31.55
N THR A 601 -8.36 -19.57 -30.80
CA THR A 601 -7.49 -20.71 -31.07
C THR A 601 -8.32 -22.00 -31.07
N THR A 602 -7.86 -23.04 -31.78
CA THR A 602 -8.55 -24.33 -31.78
C THR A 602 -8.52 -24.95 -30.39
N GLN A 603 -9.69 -25.26 -29.84
CA GLN A 603 -9.86 -25.86 -28.51
C GLN A 603 -10.31 -27.32 -28.62
N ARG A 604 -10.04 -28.11 -27.57
CA ARG A 604 -10.42 -29.53 -27.52
C ARG A 604 -11.02 -29.88 -26.16
N LEU A 605 -12.13 -30.59 -26.20
CA LEU A 605 -12.84 -31.11 -25.02
C LEU A 605 -12.88 -32.65 -25.10
N PRO A 606 -12.44 -33.39 -24.08
CA PRO A 606 -12.62 -34.85 -24.05
C PRO A 606 -14.11 -35.23 -24.07
N ILE A 607 -14.46 -36.27 -24.82
CA ILE A 607 -15.83 -36.76 -24.95
C ILE A 607 -15.89 -38.29 -24.90
N ASN A 608 -17.08 -38.80 -24.59
CA ASN A 608 -17.38 -40.23 -24.66
C ASN A 608 -18.20 -40.49 -25.92
N LEU A 609 -17.77 -41.49 -26.68
CA LEU A 609 -18.52 -42.06 -27.79
C LEU A 609 -19.03 -43.44 -27.37
N ILE A 610 -20.17 -43.87 -27.90
CA ILE A 610 -20.69 -45.22 -27.70
C ILE A 610 -20.59 -45.98 -29.02
N GLY A 611 -19.94 -47.14 -28.97
CA GLY A 611 -19.60 -47.98 -30.11
C GLY A 611 -20.77 -48.75 -30.70
N GLU A 612 -20.48 -49.54 -31.73
CA GLU A 612 -21.47 -50.41 -32.39
C GLU A 612 -22.07 -51.46 -31.43
N ASN A 613 -21.29 -51.92 -30.46
CA ASN A 613 -21.68 -52.93 -29.47
C ASN A 613 -21.91 -52.32 -28.08
N TYR A 614 -22.23 -51.03 -28.01
CA TYR A 614 -22.45 -50.27 -26.78
C TYR A 614 -21.21 -50.12 -25.87
N GLU A 615 -20.01 -50.32 -26.41
CA GLU A 615 -18.75 -50.08 -25.71
C GLU A 615 -18.43 -48.57 -25.62
N ALA A 616 -17.80 -48.15 -24.52
CA ALA A 616 -17.32 -46.78 -24.38
C ALA A 616 -16.03 -46.58 -25.19
N ILE A 617 -15.99 -45.51 -25.98
CA ILE A 617 -14.86 -45.12 -26.82
C ILE A 617 -14.49 -43.69 -26.50
N ASN A 618 -13.19 -43.44 -26.28
CA ASN A 618 -12.71 -42.09 -26.02
C ASN A 618 -12.57 -41.30 -27.33
N GLY A 619 -12.96 -40.04 -27.30
CA GLY A 619 -12.71 -39.09 -28.38
C GLY A 619 -12.48 -37.68 -27.85
N VAL A 620 -12.31 -36.74 -28.76
CA VAL A 620 -12.33 -35.30 -28.46
C VAL A 620 -13.34 -34.59 -29.34
N LEU A 621 -14.02 -33.61 -28.76
CA LEU A 621 -14.71 -32.56 -29.48
C LEU A 621 -13.70 -31.45 -29.77
N GLN A 622 -13.44 -31.19 -31.04
CA GLN A 622 -12.59 -30.10 -31.49
C GLN A 622 -13.48 -28.93 -31.94
N ILE A 623 -13.19 -27.74 -31.41
CA ILE A 623 -13.79 -26.48 -31.85
C ILE A 623 -12.68 -25.65 -32.46
N SER A 624 -12.67 -25.54 -33.78
CA SER A 624 -11.61 -24.80 -34.49
C SER A 624 -11.83 -23.30 -34.44
N TRP A 625 -10.74 -22.56 -34.71
CA TRP A 625 -10.73 -21.09 -34.74
C TRP A 625 -11.69 -20.48 -35.78
N ASN A 626 -12.10 -21.24 -36.80
CA ASN A 626 -13.11 -20.85 -37.79
C ASN A 626 -14.55 -21.27 -37.38
N GLY A 627 -14.73 -21.84 -36.19
CA GLY A 627 -16.02 -22.20 -35.61
C GLY A 627 -16.51 -23.62 -35.93
N ASP A 628 -15.75 -24.46 -36.64
CA ASP A 628 -16.18 -25.84 -36.91
C ASP A 628 -16.13 -26.70 -35.66
N ILE A 629 -17.19 -27.48 -35.44
CA ILE A 629 -17.30 -28.43 -34.34
C ILE A 629 -17.15 -29.84 -34.91
N THR A 630 -16.09 -30.54 -34.52
CA THR A 630 -15.76 -31.86 -35.05
C THR A 630 -15.55 -32.88 -33.93
N ILE A 631 -16.20 -34.04 -34.03
CA ILE A 631 -15.86 -35.21 -33.22
C ILE A 631 -14.66 -35.91 -33.84
N VAL A 632 -13.63 -36.16 -33.04
CA VAL A 632 -12.40 -36.83 -33.44
C VAL A 632 -12.17 -38.03 -32.51
N PRO A 633 -12.49 -39.27 -32.93
CA PRO A 633 -12.15 -40.46 -32.16
C PRO A 633 -10.62 -40.64 -32.14
N TYR A 634 -10.07 -41.12 -31.02
CA TYR A 634 -8.63 -41.40 -30.93
C TYR A 634 -8.18 -42.51 -31.89
N ASN A 635 -9.06 -43.48 -32.14
CA ASN A 635 -8.86 -44.50 -33.15
C ASN A 635 -9.85 -44.31 -34.30
N GLN A 636 -9.33 -43.94 -35.46
CA GLN A 636 -10.11 -43.61 -36.66
C GLN A 636 -10.85 -44.82 -37.26
N SER A 637 -10.44 -46.05 -36.94
CA SER A 637 -11.09 -47.26 -37.46
C SER A 637 -12.30 -47.70 -36.64
N VAL A 638 -12.56 -47.08 -35.50
CA VAL A 638 -13.64 -47.48 -34.59
C VAL A 638 -14.98 -46.99 -35.10
N LYS A 639 -15.98 -47.86 -35.04
CA LYS A 639 -17.36 -47.54 -35.37
C LYS A 639 -18.12 -47.09 -34.13
N TRP A 640 -18.87 -46.00 -34.24
CA TRP A 640 -19.62 -45.44 -33.11
C TRP A 640 -20.98 -44.90 -33.55
N ARG A 641 -21.93 -44.82 -32.61
CA ARG A 641 -23.32 -44.44 -32.87
C ARG A 641 -23.81 -43.27 -32.01
N TYR A 642 -23.17 -43.01 -30.87
CA TYR A 642 -23.54 -41.91 -29.98
C TYR A 642 -22.32 -41.04 -29.69
N GLY A 643 -22.50 -39.72 -29.71
CA GLY A 643 -21.55 -38.76 -29.15
C GLY A 643 -22.12 -38.06 -27.93
N LEU A 644 -21.37 -38.07 -26.82
CA LEU A 644 -21.73 -37.42 -25.56
C LEU A 644 -20.63 -36.46 -25.12
N ALA A 645 -20.98 -35.19 -24.95
CA ALA A 645 -20.06 -34.18 -24.42
C ALA A 645 -20.73 -33.35 -23.34
N ASN A 646 -20.03 -33.14 -22.23
CA ASN A 646 -20.35 -32.11 -21.25
C ASN A 646 -19.03 -31.52 -20.75
N GLY A 647 -18.84 -30.22 -20.91
CA GLY A 647 -17.66 -29.55 -20.39
C GLY A 647 -17.47 -28.14 -20.92
N CYS A 648 -16.29 -27.59 -20.69
CA CYS A 648 -15.97 -26.19 -20.93
C CYS A 648 -14.66 -26.06 -21.71
N ILE A 649 -14.61 -25.08 -22.62
CA ILE A 649 -13.38 -24.59 -23.27
C ILE A 649 -13.23 -23.08 -23.00
N PHE A 650 -12.06 -22.51 -23.31
CA PHE A 650 -11.82 -21.08 -23.19
C PHE A 650 -11.77 -20.39 -24.56
N LYS A 651 -12.39 -19.22 -24.68
CA LYS A 651 -12.54 -18.50 -25.95
C LYS A 651 -11.31 -17.70 -26.35
N ASN A 652 -10.64 -17.03 -25.39
CA ASN A 652 -9.53 -16.11 -25.65
C ASN A 652 -8.13 -16.60 -25.19
N VAL A 653 -7.91 -17.91 -25.08
CA VAL A 653 -6.56 -18.47 -24.80
C VAL A 653 -5.73 -18.53 -26.07
#